data_AF-A0A8C0UXA1-F1
#
_entry.id   AF-A0A8C0UXA1-F1
#
_cell.length_a   1.000
_cell.length_b   1.000
_cell.length_c   1.000
_cell.angle_alpha   90.00
_cell.angle_beta   90.00
_cell.angle_gamma   90.00
#
_symmetry.space_group_name_H-M   'P 1'
#
loop_
_entity.id
_entity.type
_entity.pdbx_description
1 polymer ?
#
loop_
_entity_poly.entity_id
_entity_poly.type
_entity_poly.pdbx_seq_one_letter_code
_entity_poly.pdbx_strand_id
1 'polypeptide(L)'
;MPCLEWLDPGTEERGWWEEEKKEGGVKWMQLEHRGPYFVPLYEPLPEDVQFYYDGKPFKLSLATEEIATFYAKMLDHEYTTKEVFQNNFFHDWRKEMTSEEQEIIKDLDKCDFREIHKYFVDKNEARKALPKEEKQKLKEEADKIQEEYGYCIMDGHREKIGNFKTEPPGLFRGRGEHPKMGMLKKRIMPEDVIINCSRDSKIPEPPEGHRWKEVRFDNTVTWLASWTENIQNTLKYIMLNPSSKLKGEKDWQKYEVARRLKDVVHTIRAQYRRDWKSKEIKKRQRAVALYFIDKLALRAGNEKEEGETADTVGCCSLRVEHIQLHPQLDGQEHVVEFDFLGKDSIRYYNKVSVEKQVFKNLQLFMKNKDPTEDLFDQLSTNFLNRHLQHLMDGLTAKVFRTYNASITLQEQLKALTNPEDNVAGKLLSYNRANRAVAILCNHQRSIPKTFARSMQVLQEKIDAKKKQVEEAQEELKKAEEEFKDKSDAKAEDNVEKKKKLLKRLEEQLAKLNIQATDKEENKQIALGTSKLNYLDPRISVACKCPVLLHLQLGTKQLELPEGREVLGQGRVLRHQRGLCRNRRFVPVEEDHQEVLQHLPTPQLPPGPGHLHLLLLPKLPVQPERVPGAPAGSPVRCWGSHSMRFFSFLMEGNGP
;
A
#
# COMPACT_ATOMS: atom_id res chain seq x y z
N MET A 1 -19.73 -27.58 2.16
CA MET A 1 -18.54 -27.39 1.32
C MET A 1 -18.91 -27.82 -0.09
N PRO A 2 -18.91 -26.92 -1.08
CA PRO A 2 -18.21 -27.24 -2.33
C PRO A 2 -17.63 -25.97 -3.00
N CYS A 3 -16.31 -25.78 -2.93
CA CYS A 3 -15.55 -24.81 -3.74
C CYS A 3 -14.12 -25.34 -4.01
N LEU A 4 -13.97 -26.65 -4.23
CA LEU A 4 -12.66 -27.29 -4.45
C LEU A 4 -12.56 -28.05 -5.79
N GLU A 5 -13.45 -27.81 -6.75
CA GLU A 5 -13.43 -28.50 -8.06
C GLU A 5 -12.52 -27.84 -9.12
N TRP A 6 -11.49 -27.08 -8.71
CA TRP A 6 -10.53 -26.44 -9.64
C TRP A 6 -9.08 -26.91 -9.45
N LEU A 7 -8.86 -28.00 -8.71
CA LEU A 7 -7.55 -28.65 -8.62
C LEU A 7 -7.56 -29.89 -9.50
N ASP A 8 -6.51 -30.04 -10.31
CA ASP A 8 -6.23 -31.22 -11.12
C ASP A 8 -6.33 -32.49 -10.23
N PRO A 9 -7.16 -33.49 -10.56
CA PRO A 9 -7.44 -34.63 -9.67
C PRO A 9 -6.23 -35.59 -9.45
N GLY A 10 -5.02 -35.22 -9.88
CA GLY A 10 -3.81 -36.03 -9.82
C GLY A 10 -2.73 -35.59 -8.83
N THR A 11 -2.89 -34.48 -8.11
CA THR A 11 -1.96 -34.08 -7.04
C THR A 11 -2.74 -33.83 -5.74
N GLU A 12 -2.59 -34.72 -4.76
CA GLU A 12 -2.91 -34.38 -3.37
C GLU A 12 -1.88 -33.32 -2.89
N GLU A 13 -2.00 -32.08 -3.36
CA GLU A 13 -1.29 -30.96 -2.76
C GLU A 13 -1.93 -30.67 -1.40
N ARG A 14 -1.55 -31.45 -0.39
CA ARG A 14 -1.85 -31.17 1.00
C ARG A 14 -1.32 -29.78 1.33
N GLY A 15 -2.20 -28.87 1.75
CA GLY A 15 -1.78 -27.49 2.03
C GLY A 15 -0.80 -27.47 3.20
N TRP A 16 0.24 -26.63 3.13
CA TRP A 16 1.25 -26.54 4.19
C TRP A 16 0.67 -26.22 5.58
N TRP A 17 -0.54 -25.64 5.63
CA TRP A 17 -1.28 -25.35 6.87
C TRP A 17 -1.90 -26.60 7.52
N GLU A 18 -1.86 -27.76 6.86
CA GLU A 18 -2.31 -29.07 7.34
C GLU A 18 -1.15 -29.98 7.79
N GLU A 19 0.08 -29.49 7.66
CA GLU A 19 1.29 -30.18 8.10
C GLU A 19 1.59 -29.90 9.58
N GLU A 20 2.30 -30.82 10.23
CA GLU A 20 2.75 -30.63 11.61
C GLU A 20 3.83 -29.54 11.73
N LYS A 21 3.84 -28.85 12.87
CA LYS A 21 4.80 -27.79 13.15
C LYS A 21 6.17 -28.37 13.43
N LYS A 22 7.21 -27.73 12.90
CA LYS A 22 8.61 -28.04 13.23
C LYS A 22 8.96 -27.49 14.61
N GLU A 23 9.55 -28.33 15.46
CA GLU A 23 10.03 -27.96 16.79
C GLU A 23 11.42 -27.29 16.76
N GLY A 24 11.79 -26.60 17.84
CA GLY A 24 13.20 -26.27 18.11
C GLY A 24 13.81 -25.08 17.35
N GLY A 25 13.01 -24.22 16.73
CA GLY A 25 13.50 -22.98 16.10
C GLY A 25 14.11 -23.15 14.71
N VAL A 26 14.42 -24.39 14.30
CA VAL A 26 14.83 -24.79 12.96
C VAL A 26 13.78 -24.36 11.93
N LYS A 27 14.22 -23.80 10.80
CA LYS A 27 13.35 -23.30 9.73
C LYS A 27 13.25 -24.25 8.56
N TRP A 28 14.31 -24.99 8.27
CA TRP A 28 14.38 -25.95 7.18
C TRP A 28 15.42 -27.02 7.52
N MET A 29 15.30 -28.18 6.90
CA MET A 29 16.29 -29.26 6.95
C MET A 29 17.10 -29.30 5.66
N GLN A 30 16.44 -29.04 4.52
CA GLN A 30 17.06 -28.98 3.21
C GLN A 30 16.78 -27.62 2.56
N LEU A 31 17.80 -27.01 1.96
CA LEU A 31 17.68 -25.77 1.22
C LEU A 31 18.67 -25.73 0.05
N GLU A 32 18.16 -25.81 -1.17
CA GLU A 32 18.93 -25.72 -2.41
C GLU A 32 18.40 -24.59 -3.30
N HIS A 33 19.28 -23.78 -3.88
CA HIS A 33 18.91 -22.70 -4.80
C HIS A 33 20.05 -22.39 -5.78
N ARG A 34 19.81 -21.53 -6.78
CA ARG A 34 20.83 -21.10 -7.78
C ARG A 34 21.62 -19.85 -7.41
N GLY A 35 21.31 -19.22 -6.29
CA GLY A 35 21.99 -18.00 -5.84
C GLY A 35 21.28 -16.75 -6.37
N PRO A 36 21.83 -15.55 -6.13
CA PRO A 36 21.29 -14.32 -6.70
C PRO A 36 21.53 -14.25 -8.21
N TYR A 37 20.58 -13.67 -8.93
CA TYR A 37 20.81 -13.20 -10.29
C TYR A 37 21.39 -11.78 -10.25
N PHE A 38 22.63 -11.63 -10.71
CA PHE A 38 23.28 -10.32 -10.76
C PHE A 38 22.70 -9.46 -11.88
N VAL A 39 22.47 -8.18 -11.58
CA VAL A 39 22.08 -7.21 -12.59
C VAL A 39 23.14 -7.11 -13.71
N PRO A 40 22.74 -6.99 -14.99
CA PRO A 40 23.67 -6.86 -16.10
C PRO A 40 24.69 -5.73 -15.88
N LEU A 41 25.87 -5.89 -16.47
CA LEU A 41 26.91 -4.87 -16.49
C LEU A 41 26.42 -3.63 -17.26
N TYR A 42 27.07 -2.49 -16.98
CA TYR A 42 26.76 -1.24 -17.64
C TYR A 42 27.03 -1.33 -19.15
N GLU A 43 26.08 -0.86 -19.94
CA GLU A 43 26.24 -0.65 -21.38
C GLU A 43 26.60 0.83 -21.60
N PRO A 44 27.78 1.13 -22.17
CA PRO A 44 28.22 2.50 -22.43
C PRO A 44 27.23 3.26 -23.33
N LEU A 45 27.24 4.59 -23.18
CA LEU A 45 26.45 5.45 -24.07
C LEU A 45 26.93 5.33 -25.52
N PRO A 46 26.01 5.42 -26.50
CA PRO A 46 26.39 5.57 -27.90
C PRO A 46 27.28 6.80 -28.14
N GLU A 47 28.16 6.75 -29.14
CA GLU A 47 29.11 7.84 -29.44
C GLU A 47 28.43 9.17 -29.80
N ASP A 48 27.19 9.13 -30.28
CA ASP A 48 26.38 10.30 -30.61
C ASP A 48 25.70 10.94 -29.41
N VAL A 49 25.83 10.36 -28.20
CA VAL A 49 25.27 10.92 -26.96
C VAL A 49 26.41 11.47 -26.10
N GLN A 50 26.49 12.79 -26.00
CA GLN A 50 27.59 13.49 -25.34
C GLN A 50 27.22 14.01 -23.95
N PHE A 51 28.21 14.04 -23.05
CA PHE A 51 28.18 14.82 -21.82
C PHE A 51 28.88 16.15 -22.07
N TYR A 52 28.38 17.26 -21.50
CA TYR A 52 29.06 18.56 -21.60
C TYR A 52 29.44 19.09 -20.23
N TYR A 53 30.61 19.74 -20.17
CA TYR A 53 31.08 20.49 -19.03
C TYR A 53 31.50 21.89 -19.47
N ASP A 54 30.93 22.92 -18.84
CA ASP A 54 31.16 24.34 -19.17
C ASP A 54 30.90 24.63 -20.68
N GLY A 55 29.85 23.99 -21.22
CA GLY A 55 29.44 24.12 -22.62
C GLY A 55 30.29 23.34 -23.64
N LYS A 56 31.31 22.59 -23.21
CA LYS A 56 32.17 21.80 -24.11
C LYS A 56 31.90 20.30 -23.96
N PRO A 57 31.88 19.53 -25.07
CA PRO A 57 31.73 18.08 -25.00
C PRO A 57 32.93 17.48 -24.25
N PHE A 58 32.63 16.56 -23.33
CA PHE A 58 33.62 15.94 -22.46
C PHE A 58 33.32 14.44 -22.33
N LYS A 59 34.26 13.59 -22.75
CA LYS A 59 34.11 12.14 -22.70
C LYS A 59 34.46 11.62 -21.30
N LEU A 60 33.48 11.04 -20.62
CA LEU A 60 33.65 10.44 -19.31
C LEU A 60 34.27 9.03 -19.43
N SER A 61 34.98 8.61 -18.38
CA SER A 61 35.37 7.22 -18.17
C SER A 61 34.14 6.37 -17.87
N LEU A 62 34.20 5.05 -18.11
CA LEU A 62 33.03 4.17 -18.00
C LEU A 62 32.37 4.18 -16.60
N ALA A 63 33.18 4.22 -15.54
CA ALA A 63 32.66 4.28 -14.17
C ALA A 63 31.94 5.60 -13.89
N THR A 64 32.55 6.71 -14.29
CA THR A 64 31.99 8.06 -14.17
C THR A 64 30.73 8.23 -15.03
N GLU A 65 30.73 7.67 -16.24
CA GLU A 65 29.61 7.70 -17.18
C GLU A 65 28.39 6.94 -16.63
N GLU A 66 28.57 5.72 -16.12
CA GLU A 66 27.48 4.93 -15.52
C GLU A 66 26.74 5.76 -14.46
N ILE A 67 27.49 6.41 -13.57
CA ILE A 67 26.97 7.22 -12.46
C ILE A 67 26.29 8.49 -12.98
N ALA A 68 26.88 9.16 -13.97
CA ALA A 68 26.26 10.31 -14.63
C ALA A 68 24.89 9.94 -15.23
N THR A 69 24.75 8.72 -15.78
CA THR A 69 23.44 8.27 -16.29
C THR A 69 22.37 8.16 -15.19
N PHE A 70 22.74 7.86 -13.94
CA PHE A 70 21.78 7.78 -12.85
C PHE A 70 21.16 9.14 -12.52
N TYR A 71 21.99 10.18 -12.52
CA TYR A 71 21.53 11.56 -12.33
C TYR A 71 20.73 12.05 -13.53
N ALA A 72 21.24 11.81 -14.75
CA ALA A 72 20.57 12.18 -16.00
C ALA A 72 19.15 11.60 -16.11
N LYS A 73 18.96 10.31 -15.80
CA LYS A 73 17.63 9.65 -15.77
C LYS A 73 16.64 10.29 -14.79
N MET A 74 17.12 11.12 -13.87
CA MET A 74 16.33 11.76 -12.82
C MET A 74 16.21 13.28 -13.01
N LEU A 75 16.65 13.85 -14.13
CA LEU A 75 16.74 15.29 -14.31
C LEU A 75 15.39 16.02 -14.09
N ASP A 76 14.28 15.42 -14.51
CA ASP A 76 12.91 15.94 -14.32
C ASP A 76 12.27 15.58 -12.96
N HIS A 77 13.00 14.91 -12.08
CA HIS A 77 12.49 14.47 -10.78
C HIS A 77 12.81 15.51 -9.69
N GLU A 78 11.87 15.78 -8.79
CA GLU A 78 12.02 16.65 -7.60
C GLU A 78 13.26 16.37 -6.72
N TYR A 79 13.94 15.21 -6.86
CA TYR A 79 15.16 14.96 -6.09
C TYR A 79 16.33 15.80 -6.60
N THR A 80 16.45 16.00 -7.92
CA THR A 80 17.54 16.76 -8.52
C THR A 80 17.43 18.26 -8.25
N THR A 81 16.34 18.74 -7.65
CA THR A 81 16.19 20.13 -7.18
C THR A 81 16.56 20.31 -5.72
N LYS A 82 16.86 19.22 -4.99
CA LYS A 82 17.22 19.28 -3.56
C LYS A 82 18.73 19.40 -3.41
N GLU A 83 19.16 20.42 -2.67
CA GLU A 83 20.58 20.70 -2.41
C GLU A 83 21.31 19.51 -1.78
N VAL A 84 20.73 18.87 -0.75
CA VAL A 84 21.31 17.67 -0.11
C VAL A 84 21.53 16.55 -1.13
N PHE A 85 20.59 16.35 -2.06
CA PHE A 85 20.71 15.33 -3.09
C PHE A 85 21.84 15.65 -4.09
N GLN A 86 21.91 16.90 -4.55
CA GLN A 86 22.94 17.38 -5.46
C GLN A 86 24.34 17.27 -4.84
N ASN A 87 24.49 17.73 -3.60
CA ASN A 87 25.76 17.71 -2.87
C ASN A 87 26.26 16.27 -2.65
N ASN A 88 25.38 15.38 -2.18
CA ASN A 88 25.74 13.97 -1.97
C ASN A 88 26.07 13.25 -3.28
N PHE A 89 25.27 13.49 -4.34
CA PHE A 89 25.55 12.94 -5.67
C PHE A 89 26.91 13.38 -6.16
N PHE A 90 27.19 14.69 -6.15
CA PHE A 90 28.42 15.24 -6.70
C PHE A 90 29.64 14.75 -5.91
N HIS A 91 29.54 14.69 -4.57
CA HIS A 91 30.58 14.14 -3.71
C HIS A 91 30.93 12.69 -4.05
N ASP A 92 29.93 11.82 -4.17
CA ASP A 92 30.17 10.41 -4.49
C ASP A 92 30.58 10.20 -5.94
N TRP A 93 30.03 10.96 -6.89
CA TRP A 93 30.41 10.89 -8.29
C TRP A 93 31.87 11.26 -8.50
N ARG A 94 32.36 12.31 -7.81
CA ARG A 94 33.78 12.68 -7.83
C ARG A 94 34.72 11.58 -7.33
N LYS A 95 34.30 10.74 -6.38
CA LYS A 95 35.17 9.65 -5.87
C LYS A 95 35.44 8.56 -6.89
N GLU A 96 34.55 8.42 -7.87
CA GLU A 96 34.61 7.39 -8.90
C GLU A 96 35.24 7.95 -10.22
N MET A 97 35.54 9.26 -10.25
CA MET A 97 36.26 9.93 -11.33
C MET A 97 37.75 9.60 -11.37
N THR A 98 38.34 9.63 -12.56
CA THR A 98 39.80 9.65 -12.72
C THR A 98 40.40 10.96 -12.20
N SER A 99 41.71 11.00 -11.96
CA SER A 99 42.39 12.21 -11.52
C SER A 99 42.20 13.37 -12.52
N GLU A 100 42.26 13.09 -13.82
CA GLU A 100 42.03 14.09 -14.89
C GLU A 100 40.59 14.64 -14.85
N GLU A 101 39.60 13.77 -14.69
CA GLU A 101 38.19 14.16 -14.58
C GLU A 101 37.96 15.04 -13.34
N GLN A 102 38.56 14.71 -12.19
CA GLN A 102 38.45 15.48 -10.96
C GLN A 102 39.06 16.90 -11.08
N GLU A 103 40.14 17.05 -11.85
CA GLU A 103 40.77 18.35 -12.10
C GLU A 103 39.90 19.27 -12.96
N ILE A 104 39.11 18.70 -13.87
CA ILE A 104 38.27 19.44 -14.81
C ILE A 104 36.90 19.72 -14.20
N ILE A 105 36.19 18.67 -13.78
CA ILE A 105 34.82 18.73 -13.29
C ILE A 105 34.85 19.18 -11.83
N LYS A 106 34.65 20.47 -11.58
CA LYS A 106 34.70 21.08 -10.23
C LYS A 106 33.34 21.52 -9.69
N ASP A 107 32.41 21.78 -10.59
CA ASP A 107 31.11 22.34 -10.27
C ASP A 107 30.00 21.56 -10.97
N LEU A 108 28.98 21.16 -10.21
CA LEU A 108 27.83 20.46 -10.75
C LEU A 108 27.00 21.36 -11.68
N ASP A 109 26.94 22.67 -11.40
CA ASP A 109 26.13 23.62 -12.19
C ASP A 109 26.67 23.81 -13.62
N LYS A 110 27.95 23.48 -13.83
CA LYS A 110 28.59 23.48 -15.15
C LYS A 110 28.39 22.17 -15.92
N CYS A 111 27.84 21.14 -15.28
CA CYS A 111 27.60 19.85 -15.90
C CYS A 111 26.25 19.85 -16.64
N ASP A 112 26.25 19.39 -17.89
CA ASP A 112 25.05 19.27 -18.70
C ASP A 112 24.72 17.79 -18.99
N PHE A 113 23.63 17.34 -18.40
CA PHE A 113 23.13 15.96 -18.55
C PHE A 113 21.94 15.86 -19.52
N ARG A 114 21.56 16.94 -20.21
CA ARG A 114 20.30 17.01 -20.99
C ARG A 114 20.29 16.03 -22.16
N GLU A 115 21.42 15.85 -22.84
CA GLU A 115 21.52 14.94 -23.98
C GLU A 115 21.41 13.46 -23.54
N ILE A 116 22.10 13.09 -22.46
CA ILE A 116 21.96 11.78 -21.81
C ILE A 116 20.52 11.54 -21.35
N HIS A 117 19.89 12.55 -20.73
CA HIS A 117 18.50 12.48 -20.30
C HIS A 117 17.56 12.24 -21.48
N LYS A 118 17.70 13.01 -22.56
CA LYS A 118 16.95 12.84 -23.80
C LYS A 118 17.10 11.43 -24.36
N TYR A 119 18.32 10.90 -24.44
CA TYR A 119 18.56 9.52 -24.88
C TYR A 119 17.75 8.51 -24.07
N PHE A 120 17.71 8.62 -22.74
CA PHE A 120 16.93 7.70 -21.91
C PHE A 120 15.41 7.91 -21.98
N VAL A 121 14.95 9.14 -22.25
CA VAL A 121 13.54 9.41 -22.57
C VAL A 121 13.17 8.69 -23.87
N ASP A 122 13.93 8.91 -24.94
CA ASP A 122 13.70 8.33 -26.26
C ASP A 122 13.81 6.79 -26.22
N LYS A 123 14.82 6.23 -25.53
CA LYS A 123 14.98 4.77 -25.31
C LYS A 123 13.77 4.17 -24.58
N ASN A 124 13.20 4.89 -23.60
CA ASN A 124 12.00 4.44 -22.90
C ASN A 124 10.75 4.49 -23.77
N GLU A 125 10.61 5.49 -24.64
CA GLU A 125 9.50 5.59 -25.59
C GLU A 125 9.60 4.51 -26.67
N ALA A 126 10.78 4.30 -27.24
CA ALA A 126 11.07 3.22 -28.17
C ALA A 126 10.75 1.85 -27.57
N ARG A 127 11.14 1.61 -26.30
CA ARG A 127 10.80 0.37 -25.57
C ARG A 127 9.29 0.15 -25.45
N LYS A 128 8.50 1.21 -25.25
CA LYS A 128 7.03 1.11 -25.20
C LYS A 128 6.46 0.82 -26.59
N ALA A 129 7.08 1.35 -27.64
CA ALA A 129 6.68 1.16 -29.03
C ALA A 129 7.13 -0.19 -29.65
N LEU A 130 7.93 -1.00 -28.95
CA LEU A 130 8.41 -2.29 -29.46
C LEU A 130 7.27 -3.18 -30.02
N PRO A 131 7.48 -3.86 -31.16
CA PRO A 131 6.55 -4.84 -31.70
C PRO A 131 6.20 -5.95 -30.70
N LYS A 132 5.03 -6.57 -30.89
CA LYS A 132 4.56 -7.67 -30.02
C LYS A 132 5.55 -8.84 -30.00
N GLU A 133 6.19 -9.14 -31.14
CA GLU A 133 7.16 -10.24 -31.25
C GLU A 133 8.41 -10.01 -30.40
N GLU A 134 9.01 -8.81 -30.47
CA GLU A 134 10.19 -8.48 -29.65
C GLU A 134 9.86 -8.42 -28.16
N LYS A 135 8.69 -7.87 -27.79
CA LYS A 135 8.20 -7.92 -26.41
C LYS A 135 8.02 -9.35 -25.91
N GLN A 136 7.59 -10.26 -26.77
CA GLN A 136 7.44 -11.68 -26.44
C GLN A 136 8.80 -12.36 -26.24
N LYS A 137 9.80 -12.08 -27.09
CA LYS A 137 11.18 -12.57 -26.92
C LYS A 137 11.79 -12.12 -25.58
N LEU A 138 11.68 -10.83 -25.26
CA LEU A 138 12.17 -10.28 -23.98
C LEU A 138 11.45 -10.90 -22.76
N LYS A 139 10.17 -11.25 -22.92
CA LYS A 139 9.40 -11.94 -21.88
C LYS A 139 9.91 -13.37 -21.70
N GLU A 140 10.13 -14.11 -22.78
CA GLU A 140 10.65 -15.48 -22.73
C GLU A 140 12.05 -15.55 -22.11
N GLU A 141 12.92 -14.58 -22.38
CA GLU A 141 14.22 -14.45 -21.71
C GLU A 141 14.07 -14.18 -20.21
N ALA A 142 13.15 -13.28 -19.83
CA ALA A 142 12.86 -13.01 -18.43
C ALA A 142 12.26 -14.22 -17.70
N ASP A 143 11.41 -15.00 -18.39
CA ASP A 143 10.78 -16.21 -17.86
C ASP A 143 11.82 -17.33 -17.66
N LYS A 144 12.81 -17.47 -18.55
CA LYS A 144 13.96 -18.38 -18.35
C LYS A 144 14.77 -18.02 -17.11
N ILE A 145 15.08 -16.73 -16.94
CA ILE A 145 15.79 -16.24 -15.74
C ILE A 145 14.94 -16.50 -14.47
N GLN A 146 13.63 -16.29 -14.54
CA GLN A 146 12.71 -16.57 -13.45
C GLN A 146 12.64 -18.08 -13.12
N GLU A 147 12.68 -18.94 -14.11
CA GLU A 147 12.65 -20.39 -13.92
C GLU A 147 13.95 -20.91 -13.29
N GLU A 148 15.09 -20.36 -13.70
CA GLU A 148 16.41 -20.76 -13.20
C GLU A 148 16.71 -20.21 -11.80
N TYR A 149 16.50 -18.91 -11.55
CA TYR A 149 16.90 -18.24 -10.30
C TYR A 149 15.74 -17.92 -9.37
N GLY A 150 14.50 -17.96 -9.87
CA GLY A 150 13.34 -17.49 -9.13
C GLY A 150 12.69 -18.52 -8.22
N TYR A 151 13.28 -19.71 -8.09
CA TYR A 151 12.80 -20.80 -7.25
C TYR A 151 13.94 -21.46 -6.46
N CYS A 152 13.60 -22.02 -5.31
CA CYS A 152 14.47 -22.90 -4.53
C CYS A 152 13.75 -24.20 -4.19
N ILE A 153 14.50 -25.22 -3.80
CA ILE A 153 13.96 -26.42 -3.16
C ILE A 153 14.16 -26.28 -1.65
N MET A 154 13.07 -26.28 -0.89
CA MET A 154 13.09 -26.25 0.57
C MET A 154 12.30 -27.42 1.11
N ASP A 155 12.97 -28.32 1.84
CA ASP A 155 12.36 -29.51 2.43
C ASP A 155 11.56 -30.37 1.43
N GLY A 156 12.07 -30.52 0.20
CA GLY A 156 11.42 -31.26 -0.88
C GLY A 156 10.38 -30.47 -1.69
N HIS A 157 10.02 -29.25 -1.27
CA HIS A 157 9.05 -28.41 -1.98
C HIS A 157 9.73 -27.34 -2.83
N ARG A 158 9.22 -27.15 -4.06
CA ARG A 158 9.66 -26.06 -4.94
C ARG A 158 8.97 -24.76 -4.54
N GLU A 159 9.74 -23.86 -3.96
CA GLU A 159 9.26 -22.60 -3.39
C GLU A 159 9.72 -21.39 -4.20
N LYS A 160 8.82 -20.44 -4.44
CA LYS A 160 9.14 -19.22 -5.19
C LYS A 160 9.98 -18.28 -4.34
N ILE A 161 11.03 -17.69 -4.92
CA ILE A 161 11.86 -16.67 -4.28
C ILE A 161 11.25 -15.29 -4.54
N GLY A 162 11.18 -14.44 -3.52
CA GLY A 162 10.55 -13.12 -3.61
C GLY A 162 11.37 -12.11 -4.42
N ASN A 163 12.67 -12.04 -4.16
CA ASN A 163 13.58 -11.02 -4.70
C ASN A 163 14.95 -11.61 -5.07
N PHE A 164 15.00 -12.54 -6.03
CA PHE A 164 16.24 -13.23 -6.41
C PHE A 164 17.25 -12.36 -7.18
N LYS A 165 16.83 -11.22 -7.73
CA LYS A 165 17.71 -10.28 -8.45
C LYS A 165 18.40 -9.34 -7.46
N THR A 166 19.69 -9.08 -7.64
CA THR A 166 20.40 -8.07 -6.84
C THR A 166 19.85 -6.67 -7.10
N GLU A 167 19.94 -5.78 -6.11
CA GLU A 167 19.53 -4.39 -6.31
C GLU A 167 20.50 -3.70 -7.29
N PRO A 168 20.02 -3.03 -8.36
CA PRO A 168 20.91 -2.34 -9.29
C PRO A 168 21.58 -1.13 -8.62
N PRO A 169 22.80 -0.76 -9.07
CA PRO A 169 23.42 0.49 -8.65
C PRO A 169 22.56 1.69 -9.05
N GLY A 170 22.74 2.80 -8.34
CA GLY A 170 21.97 4.02 -8.61
C GLY A 170 22.03 5.00 -7.44
N LEU A 171 21.30 6.11 -7.52
CA LEU A 171 21.27 7.10 -6.45
C LEU A 171 20.27 6.72 -5.36
N PHE A 172 20.66 6.88 -4.09
CA PHE A 172 19.81 6.59 -2.94
C PHE A 172 18.70 7.64 -2.84
N ARG A 173 17.44 7.18 -2.83
CA ARG A 173 16.25 8.03 -2.76
C ARG A 173 15.58 7.88 -1.41
N GLY A 174 16.26 8.37 -0.39
CA GLY A 174 15.73 8.42 0.97
C GLY A 174 14.45 9.27 1.03
N ARG A 175 13.44 8.80 1.76
CA ARG A 175 12.13 9.48 1.87
C ARG A 175 12.21 10.68 2.83
N GLY A 176 11.40 11.71 2.57
CA GLY A 176 11.41 12.94 3.35
C GLY A 176 12.70 13.74 3.17
N GLU A 177 13.14 14.41 4.23
CA GLU A 177 14.41 15.11 4.31
C GLU A 177 15.52 14.17 4.81
N HIS A 178 15.77 13.11 4.03
CA HIS A 178 16.79 12.12 4.36
C HIS A 178 18.20 12.67 4.08
N PRO A 179 19.10 12.72 5.07
CA PRO A 179 20.42 13.36 4.93
C PRO A 179 21.33 12.68 3.89
N LYS A 180 21.15 11.36 3.69
CA LYS A 180 21.90 10.56 2.70
C LYS A 180 21.30 10.50 1.28
N MET A 181 20.21 11.22 0.99
CA MET A 181 19.63 11.19 -0.37
C MET A 181 20.65 11.66 -1.40
N GLY A 182 20.70 11.05 -2.58
CA GLY A 182 21.67 11.38 -3.63
C GLY A 182 22.98 10.59 -3.57
N MET A 183 23.31 9.98 -2.43
CA MET A 183 24.50 9.12 -2.30
C MET A 183 24.44 7.92 -3.25
N LEU A 184 25.61 7.46 -3.71
CA LEU A 184 25.74 6.36 -4.65
C LEU A 184 25.51 5.02 -3.96
N LYS A 185 24.47 4.29 -4.37
CA LYS A 185 24.31 2.86 -4.09
C LYS A 185 25.20 2.08 -5.05
N LYS A 186 26.18 1.39 -4.50
CA LYS A 186 27.17 0.64 -5.27
C LYS A 186 26.57 -0.64 -5.85
N ARG A 187 27.21 -1.11 -6.93
CA ARG A 187 26.90 -2.41 -7.53
C ARG A 187 27.30 -3.50 -6.54
N ILE A 188 26.41 -4.46 -6.33
CA ILE A 188 26.69 -5.63 -5.48
C ILE A 188 27.50 -6.62 -6.30
N MET A 189 28.69 -6.97 -5.81
CA MET A 189 29.58 -7.96 -6.42
C MET A 189 29.42 -9.33 -5.72
N PRO A 190 29.79 -10.45 -6.36
CA PRO A 190 29.79 -11.76 -5.71
C PRO A 190 30.57 -11.79 -4.38
N GLU A 191 31.65 -11.02 -4.31
CA GLU A 191 32.51 -10.88 -3.13
C GLU A 191 31.82 -10.16 -1.94
N ASP A 192 30.66 -9.54 -2.17
CA ASP A 192 29.82 -8.93 -1.12
C ASP A 192 28.75 -9.90 -0.59
N VAL A 193 28.47 -10.97 -1.35
CA VAL A 193 27.32 -11.86 -1.13
C VAL A 193 27.70 -13.05 -0.26
N ILE A 194 26.88 -13.27 0.77
CA ILE A 194 26.91 -14.45 1.62
C ILE A 194 25.75 -15.36 1.23
N ILE A 195 26.07 -16.60 0.86
CA ILE A 195 25.11 -17.65 0.49
C ILE A 195 24.75 -18.49 1.72
N ASN A 196 23.48 -18.90 1.83
CA ASN A 196 22.99 -19.81 2.85
C ASN A 196 22.16 -20.94 2.24
N CYS A 197 22.66 -22.16 2.34
CA CYS A 197 22.04 -23.37 1.81
C CYS A 197 22.22 -24.54 2.79
N SER A 198 21.71 -25.74 2.47
CA SER A 198 22.02 -26.93 3.26
C SER A 198 23.38 -27.51 2.88
N ARG A 199 24.08 -28.10 3.86
CA ARG A 199 25.46 -28.63 3.68
C ARG A 199 25.52 -29.74 2.63
N ASP A 200 24.44 -30.47 2.48
CA ASP A 200 24.22 -31.60 1.58
C ASP A 200 23.61 -31.19 0.22
N SER A 201 23.32 -29.91 0.00
CA SER A 201 22.80 -29.41 -1.28
C SER A 201 23.91 -29.10 -2.28
N LYS A 202 23.52 -28.91 -3.55
CA LYS A 202 24.40 -28.28 -4.53
C LYS A 202 24.61 -26.80 -4.19
N ILE A 203 25.80 -26.45 -3.74
CA ILE A 203 26.18 -25.05 -3.45
C ILE A 203 26.16 -24.24 -4.76
N PRO A 204 25.51 -23.07 -4.81
CA PRO A 204 25.54 -22.17 -5.96
C PRO A 204 26.97 -21.80 -6.35
N GLU A 205 27.30 -21.90 -7.63
CA GLU A 205 28.58 -21.42 -8.16
C GLU A 205 28.52 -19.89 -8.38
N PRO A 206 29.55 -19.14 -7.98
CA PRO A 206 29.64 -17.72 -8.32
C PRO A 206 29.86 -17.54 -9.84
N PRO A 207 29.58 -16.35 -10.39
CA PRO A 207 29.98 -16.01 -11.75
C PRO A 207 31.47 -16.31 -12.03
N GLU A 208 31.81 -16.63 -13.27
CA GLU A 208 33.18 -17.00 -13.66
C GLU A 208 34.19 -15.92 -13.24
N GLY A 209 35.30 -16.33 -12.65
CA GLY A 209 36.35 -15.44 -12.14
C GLY A 209 36.08 -14.80 -10.78
N HIS A 210 34.91 -15.03 -10.19
CA HIS A 210 34.51 -14.47 -8.90
C HIS A 210 34.44 -15.49 -7.77
N ARG A 211 34.32 -15.01 -6.54
CA ARG A 211 34.02 -15.84 -5.36
C ARG A 211 32.94 -15.23 -4.48
N TRP A 212 32.20 -16.07 -3.76
CA TRP A 212 31.33 -15.60 -2.70
C TRP A 212 32.12 -15.02 -1.54
N LYS A 213 31.52 -14.06 -0.82
CA LYS A 213 32.05 -13.57 0.45
C LYS A 213 32.19 -14.70 1.48
N GLU A 214 31.13 -15.50 1.58
CA GLU A 214 30.99 -16.60 2.52
C GLU A 214 29.89 -17.55 2.02
N VAL A 215 30.04 -18.84 2.29
CA VAL A 215 28.95 -19.83 2.17
C VAL A 215 28.71 -20.40 3.57
N ARG A 216 27.49 -20.27 4.07
CA ARG A 216 27.08 -20.76 5.39
C ARG A 216 25.91 -21.74 5.30
N PHE A 217 25.69 -22.46 6.40
CA PHE A 217 24.67 -23.51 6.50
C PHE A 217 23.86 -23.33 7.79
N ASP A 218 23.20 -22.17 7.92
CA ASP A 218 22.42 -21.79 9.11
C ASP A 218 20.93 -22.04 8.87
N ASN A 219 20.44 -23.14 9.44
CA ASN A 219 19.05 -23.55 9.34
C ASN A 219 18.10 -22.86 10.33
N THR A 220 18.60 -21.94 11.15
CA THR A 220 17.79 -21.16 12.10
C THR A 220 17.21 -19.87 11.48
N VAL A 221 17.74 -19.47 10.32
CA VAL A 221 17.33 -18.29 9.55
C VAL A 221 16.56 -18.66 8.29
N THR A 222 15.90 -17.68 7.67
CA THR A 222 15.01 -17.89 6.50
C THR A 222 15.47 -17.22 5.22
N TRP A 223 16.67 -16.65 5.20
CA TRP A 223 17.22 -15.98 4.02
C TRP A 223 18.16 -16.92 3.28
N LEU A 224 18.21 -16.77 1.95
CA LEU A 224 18.97 -17.62 1.02
C LEU A 224 20.30 -16.96 0.64
N ALA A 225 20.29 -15.64 0.47
CA ALA A 225 21.49 -14.86 0.28
C ALA A 225 21.38 -13.53 1.05
N SER A 226 22.51 -12.96 1.42
CA SER A 226 22.57 -11.64 2.06
C SER A 226 23.81 -10.86 1.65
N TRP A 227 23.73 -9.54 1.75
CA TRP A 227 24.88 -8.63 1.58
C TRP A 227 24.67 -7.40 2.46
N THR A 228 25.73 -6.61 2.66
CA THR A 228 25.65 -5.33 3.36
C THR A 228 25.52 -4.22 2.32
N GLU A 229 24.48 -3.39 2.42
CA GLU A 229 24.36 -2.22 1.54
C GLU A 229 25.19 -1.04 2.06
N ASN A 230 25.73 -0.21 1.16
CA ASN A 230 26.78 0.75 1.48
C ASN A 230 26.31 2.11 2.03
N ILE A 231 25.01 2.41 2.01
CA ILE A 231 24.48 3.71 2.43
C ILE A 231 24.30 3.76 3.95
N GLN A 232 23.64 2.74 4.52
CA GLN A 232 23.37 2.64 5.96
C GLN A 232 24.11 1.48 6.63
N ASN A 233 24.94 0.74 5.88
CA ASN A 233 25.64 -0.46 6.37
C ASN A 233 24.67 -1.52 6.93
N THR A 234 23.47 -1.60 6.36
CA THR A 234 22.44 -2.56 6.79
C THR A 234 22.48 -3.84 5.95
N LEU A 235 22.06 -4.95 6.55
CA LEU A 235 21.97 -6.23 5.85
C LEU A 235 20.71 -6.27 4.97
N LYS A 236 20.91 -6.63 3.70
CA LYS A 236 19.88 -6.97 2.72
C LYS A 236 19.81 -8.48 2.55
N TYR A 237 18.62 -8.98 2.22
CA TYR A 237 18.35 -10.41 2.15
C TYR A 237 17.54 -10.77 0.90
N ILE A 238 17.87 -11.90 0.31
CA ILE A 238 16.99 -12.64 -0.59
C ILE A 238 16.20 -13.63 0.26
N MET A 239 14.88 -13.54 0.19
CA MET A 239 13.97 -14.39 0.95
C MET A 239 12.89 -14.99 0.04
N LEU A 240 12.23 -16.03 0.56
CA LEU A 240 11.08 -16.64 -0.12
C LEU A 240 9.93 -15.65 -0.32
N ASN A 241 9.14 -15.93 -1.36
CA ASN A 241 7.93 -15.19 -1.71
C ASN A 241 6.88 -15.29 -0.59
N PRO A 242 6.01 -14.27 -0.39
CA PRO A 242 4.91 -14.34 0.56
C PRO A 242 4.00 -15.57 0.48
N SER A 243 3.90 -16.22 -0.70
CA SER A 243 3.12 -17.46 -0.87
C SER A 243 3.76 -18.70 -0.23
N SER A 244 5.05 -18.65 0.12
CA SER A 244 5.79 -19.80 0.67
C SER A 244 5.32 -20.19 2.06
N LYS A 245 5.52 -21.45 2.44
CA LYS A 245 5.18 -21.98 3.77
C LYS A 245 5.76 -21.12 4.90
N LEU A 246 7.06 -20.82 4.87
CA LEU A 246 7.73 -20.08 5.95
C LEU A 246 7.21 -18.65 6.13
N LYS A 247 6.80 -17.99 5.05
CA LYS A 247 6.23 -16.64 5.11
C LYS A 247 4.76 -16.70 5.53
N GLY A 248 3.99 -17.61 4.94
CA GLY A 248 2.59 -17.84 5.24
C GLY A 248 2.36 -18.23 6.70
N GLU A 249 3.15 -19.15 7.24
CA GLU A 249 3.00 -19.60 8.63
C GLU A 249 3.30 -18.47 9.62
N LYS A 250 4.36 -17.68 9.38
CA LYS A 250 4.66 -16.51 10.21
C LYS A 250 3.54 -15.46 10.14
N ASP A 251 2.93 -15.26 8.97
CA ASP A 251 1.84 -14.32 8.80
C ASP A 251 0.55 -14.79 9.48
N TRP A 252 0.28 -16.10 9.41
CA TRP A 252 -0.81 -16.75 10.15
C TRP A 252 -0.61 -16.62 11.67
N GLN A 253 0.58 -16.96 12.18
CA GLN A 253 0.93 -16.81 13.60
C GLN A 253 0.81 -15.35 14.07
N LYS A 254 1.23 -14.38 13.25
CA LYS A 254 1.06 -12.94 13.52
C LYS A 254 -0.40 -12.60 13.82
N TYR A 255 -1.35 -13.11 13.02
CA TYR A 255 -2.77 -12.89 13.27
C TYR A 255 -3.31 -13.70 14.46
N GLU A 256 -2.79 -14.90 14.73
CA GLU A 256 -3.15 -15.65 15.95
C GLU A 256 -2.74 -14.91 17.23
N VAL A 257 -1.56 -14.28 17.26
CA VAL A 257 -1.14 -13.44 18.40
C VAL A 257 -2.09 -12.24 18.57
N ALA A 258 -2.49 -11.60 17.47
CA ALA A 258 -3.47 -10.50 17.53
C ALA A 258 -4.87 -10.97 17.98
N ARG A 259 -5.27 -12.20 17.64
CA ARG A 259 -6.52 -12.81 18.13
C ARG A 259 -6.44 -13.11 19.62
N ARG A 260 -5.33 -13.65 20.14
CA ARG A 260 -5.13 -13.85 21.59
C ARG A 260 -5.17 -12.53 22.36
N LEU A 261 -4.62 -11.45 21.78
CA LEU A 261 -4.72 -10.12 22.38
C LEU A 261 -6.18 -9.69 22.57
N LYS A 262 -7.09 -10.03 21.66
CA LYS A 262 -8.53 -9.70 21.77
C LYS A 262 -9.13 -10.20 23.09
N ASP A 263 -8.73 -11.37 23.55
CA ASP A 263 -9.31 -12.01 24.74
C ASP A 263 -8.83 -11.34 26.04
N VAL A 264 -7.62 -10.77 26.04
CA VAL A 264 -7.00 -10.16 27.24
C VAL A 264 -6.92 -8.63 27.19
N VAL A 265 -7.29 -8.00 26.08
CA VAL A 265 -7.11 -6.55 25.86
C VAL A 265 -7.82 -5.72 26.93
N HIS A 266 -8.99 -6.16 27.40
CA HIS A 266 -9.74 -5.45 28.44
C HIS A 266 -9.00 -5.44 29.78
N THR A 267 -8.33 -6.54 30.13
CA THR A 267 -7.48 -6.63 31.32
C THR A 267 -6.27 -5.71 31.21
N ILE A 268 -5.61 -5.67 30.05
CA ILE A 268 -4.49 -4.77 29.78
C ILE A 268 -4.93 -3.31 29.87
N ARG A 269 -6.10 -2.97 29.30
CA ARG A 269 -6.71 -1.64 29.38
C ARG A 269 -7.00 -1.22 30.81
N ALA A 270 -7.55 -2.12 31.62
CA ALA A 270 -7.77 -1.87 33.04
C ALA A 270 -6.45 -1.66 33.80
N GLN A 271 -5.39 -2.39 33.45
CA GLN A 271 -4.08 -2.25 34.08
C GLN A 271 -3.43 -0.90 33.76
N TYR A 272 -3.32 -0.51 32.49
CA TYR A 272 -2.67 0.76 32.16
C TYR A 272 -3.46 1.96 32.71
N ARG A 273 -4.81 1.86 32.79
CA ARG A 273 -5.65 2.89 33.42
C ARG A 273 -5.35 3.07 34.92
N ARG A 274 -5.06 1.97 35.62
CA ARG A 274 -4.60 1.99 37.02
C ARG A 274 -3.20 2.61 37.11
N ASP A 275 -2.30 2.23 36.20
CA ASP A 275 -0.91 2.71 36.18
C ASP A 275 -0.78 4.22 35.94
N TRP A 276 -1.77 4.88 35.33
CA TRP A 276 -1.78 6.35 35.20
C TRP A 276 -1.72 7.09 36.54
N LYS A 277 -2.13 6.44 37.63
CA LYS A 277 -2.10 6.99 39.01
C LYS A 277 -0.93 6.45 39.83
N SER A 278 -0.02 5.68 39.23
CA SER A 278 1.18 5.13 39.89
C SER A 278 2.01 6.23 40.56
N LYS A 279 2.74 5.92 41.63
CA LYS A 279 3.72 6.86 42.21
C LYS A 279 4.97 6.99 41.33
N GLU A 280 5.30 5.95 40.57
CA GLU A 280 6.45 5.91 39.66
C GLU A 280 6.13 6.59 38.32
N ILE A 281 6.90 7.61 37.95
CA ILE A 281 6.72 8.35 36.69
C ILE A 281 6.90 7.43 35.47
N LYS A 282 7.87 6.53 35.52
CA LYS A 282 8.15 5.53 34.47
C LYS A 282 6.93 4.66 34.14
N LYS A 283 6.18 4.23 35.17
CA LYS A 283 4.94 3.46 34.98
C LYS A 283 3.85 4.31 34.33
N ARG A 284 3.73 5.58 34.70
CA ARG A 284 2.77 6.51 34.07
C ARG A 284 3.10 6.75 32.60
N GLN A 285 4.36 7.03 32.27
CA GLN A 285 4.80 7.25 30.89
C GLN A 285 4.52 6.02 30.02
N ARG A 286 4.93 4.82 30.47
CA ARG A 286 4.62 3.55 29.81
C ARG A 286 3.12 3.37 29.59
N ALA A 287 2.30 3.66 30.59
CA ALA A 287 0.85 3.48 30.52
C ALA A 287 0.17 4.48 29.58
N VAL A 288 0.66 5.73 29.49
CA VAL A 288 0.19 6.72 28.53
C VAL A 288 0.63 6.38 27.11
N ALA A 289 1.87 5.96 26.91
CA ALA A 289 2.36 5.50 25.61
C ALA A 289 1.58 4.26 25.12
N LEU A 290 1.32 3.29 26.00
CA LEU A 290 0.50 2.13 25.65
C LEU A 290 -0.94 2.53 25.29
N TYR A 291 -1.52 3.52 25.98
CA TYR A 291 -2.82 4.08 25.63
C TYR A 291 -2.82 4.71 24.22
N PHE A 292 -1.79 5.47 23.85
CA PHE A 292 -1.69 6.01 22.49
C PHE A 292 -1.53 4.93 21.42
N ILE A 293 -0.73 3.88 21.69
CA ILE A 293 -0.60 2.74 20.77
C ILE A 293 -1.94 1.98 20.63
N ASP A 294 -2.65 1.77 21.73
CA ASP A 294 -3.95 1.08 21.75
C ASP A 294 -5.07 1.89 21.07
N LYS A 295 -5.18 3.19 21.35
CA LYS A 295 -6.29 4.01 20.84
C LYS A 295 -6.05 4.65 19.49
N LEU A 296 -4.82 5.08 19.23
CA LEU A 296 -4.46 5.84 18.03
C LEU A 296 -3.67 5.00 17.02
N ALA A 297 -3.42 3.72 17.34
CA ALA A 297 -2.64 2.81 16.50
C ALA A 297 -1.26 3.39 16.10
N LEU A 298 -0.64 4.17 17.00
CA LEU A 298 0.72 4.68 16.78
C LEU A 298 1.72 3.53 16.71
N ARG A 299 2.79 3.73 15.93
CA ARG A 299 3.93 2.79 15.92
C ARG A 299 4.76 2.97 17.18
N ALA A 300 5.52 1.94 17.57
CA ALA A 300 6.33 1.97 18.79
C ALA A 300 7.31 3.16 18.84
N GLY A 301 8.00 3.45 17.73
CA GLY A 301 8.99 4.54 17.63
C GLY A 301 10.32 4.17 18.26
N ASN A 302 11.16 3.44 17.53
CA ASN A 302 12.53 3.19 17.96
C ASN A 302 13.35 4.47 17.80
N GLU A 303 14.28 4.70 18.72
CA GLU A 303 15.33 5.71 18.58
C GLU A 303 16.12 5.48 17.29
N LYS A 304 16.52 6.60 16.69
CA LYS A 304 17.28 6.63 15.44
C LYS A 304 18.50 7.50 15.66
N GLU A 305 19.57 7.18 14.96
CA GLU A 305 20.79 7.98 14.98
C GLU A 305 20.54 9.30 14.23
N GLU A 306 20.84 10.41 14.91
CA GLU A 306 20.71 11.76 14.37
C GLU A 306 21.69 11.95 13.20
N GLY A 307 21.24 12.60 12.13
CA GLY A 307 22.05 12.83 10.93
C GLY A 307 22.21 11.61 10.00
N GLU A 308 21.82 10.40 10.43
CA GLU A 308 21.92 9.18 9.62
C GLU A 308 20.62 8.83 8.91
N THR A 309 19.48 9.25 9.47
CA THR A 309 18.15 8.96 8.95
C THR A 309 17.27 10.20 8.94
N ALA A 310 16.19 10.17 8.17
CA ALA A 310 15.19 11.24 8.21
C ALA A 310 14.53 11.32 9.61
N ASP A 311 14.47 12.53 10.17
CA ASP A 311 13.85 12.78 11.48
C ASP A 311 12.37 12.43 11.43
N THR A 312 12.06 11.29 12.05
CA THR A 312 10.72 10.71 12.06
C THR A 312 10.55 9.90 13.32
N VAL A 313 9.42 10.10 13.97
CA VAL A 313 9.17 9.58 15.33
C VAL A 313 8.01 8.59 15.36
N GLY A 314 7.97 7.80 16.44
CA GLY A 314 6.79 7.05 16.84
C GLY A 314 6.48 7.29 18.32
N CYS A 315 5.59 6.49 18.89
CA CYS A 315 5.01 6.77 20.20
C CYS A 315 6.04 6.97 21.32
N CYS A 316 7.05 6.11 21.43
CA CYS A 316 8.04 6.18 22.52
C CYS A 316 9.09 7.28 22.29
N SER A 317 9.29 7.69 21.04
CA SER A 317 10.26 8.71 20.64
C SER A 317 9.59 10.05 20.32
N LEU A 318 8.39 10.30 20.85
CA LEU A 318 7.73 11.60 20.73
C LEU A 318 8.52 12.62 21.56
N ARG A 319 8.58 13.85 21.06
CA ARG A 319 9.20 15.01 21.70
C ARG A 319 8.11 15.98 22.13
N VAL A 320 8.46 16.93 22.99
CA VAL A 320 7.50 17.92 23.51
C VAL A 320 6.87 18.75 22.39
N GLU A 321 7.63 19.12 21.36
CA GLU A 321 7.16 19.89 20.20
C GLU A 321 6.08 19.20 19.37
N HIS A 322 5.99 17.87 19.44
CA HIS A 322 5.06 17.08 18.62
C HIS A 322 3.63 17.05 19.15
N ILE A 323 3.39 17.59 20.36
CA ILE A 323 2.07 17.65 20.95
C ILE A 323 1.75 19.04 21.51
N GLN A 324 0.48 19.44 21.38
CA GLN A 324 -0.06 20.62 22.03
C GLN A 324 -1.28 20.22 22.88
N LEU A 325 -1.34 20.76 24.10
CA LEU A 325 -2.37 20.41 25.08
C LEU A 325 -3.40 21.54 25.18
N HIS A 326 -4.64 21.24 24.78
CA HIS A 326 -5.75 22.17 24.81
C HIS A 326 -6.77 21.73 25.88
N PRO A 327 -6.95 22.50 26.96
CA PRO A 327 -7.95 22.17 27.99
C PRO A 327 -9.37 22.03 27.43
N GLN A 328 -9.71 22.87 26.44
CA GLN A 328 -10.94 22.80 25.66
C GLN A 328 -10.65 23.25 24.23
N LEU A 329 -11.12 22.50 23.23
CA LEU A 329 -11.00 22.83 21.81
C LEU A 329 -12.15 22.20 21.04
N ASP A 330 -12.76 22.93 20.10
CA ASP A 330 -13.86 22.45 19.25
C ASP A 330 -15.03 21.82 20.05
N GLY A 331 -15.32 22.38 21.23
CA GLY A 331 -16.37 21.90 22.15
C GLY A 331 -16.02 20.62 22.92
N GLN A 332 -14.82 20.08 22.76
CA GLN A 332 -14.32 18.90 23.49
C GLN A 332 -13.36 19.32 24.61
N GLU A 333 -13.42 18.62 25.74
CA GLU A 333 -12.47 18.80 26.84
C GLU A 333 -11.23 17.92 26.65
N HIS A 334 -10.10 18.41 27.16
CA HIS A 334 -8.85 17.65 27.30
C HIS A 334 -8.32 17.14 25.95
N VAL A 335 -8.18 18.05 24.99
CA VAL A 335 -7.78 17.73 23.63
C VAL A 335 -6.26 17.76 23.51
N VAL A 336 -5.69 16.69 22.96
CA VAL A 336 -4.27 16.61 22.57
C VAL A 336 -4.22 16.75 21.06
N GLU A 337 -3.55 17.78 20.60
CA GLU A 337 -3.21 17.95 19.19
C GLU A 337 -1.84 17.32 18.94
N PHE A 338 -1.80 16.36 18.02
CA PHE A 338 -0.59 15.68 17.57
C PHE A 338 -0.21 16.23 16.21
N ASP A 339 1.07 16.58 16.04
CA ASP A 339 1.63 16.97 14.74
C ASP A 339 3.10 16.54 14.65
N PHE A 340 3.36 15.48 13.89
CA PHE A 340 4.71 14.96 13.71
C PHE A 340 4.86 14.15 12.43
N LEU A 341 6.10 13.94 11.98
CA LEU A 341 6.41 13.05 10.86
C LEU A 341 6.63 11.62 11.35
N GLY A 342 5.78 10.70 10.92
CA GLY A 342 5.89 9.28 11.23
C GLY A 342 6.78 8.51 10.23
N LYS A 343 6.65 7.18 10.22
CA LYS A 343 7.33 6.32 9.24
C LYS A 343 7.13 6.84 7.81
N ASP A 344 8.21 6.81 7.03
CA ASP A 344 8.26 7.27 5.63
C ASP A 344 8.01 8.78 5.49
N SER A 345 8.23 9.55 6.56
CA SER A 345 7.99 10.99 6.67
C SER A 345 6.54 11.39 6.36
N ILE A 346 5.59 10.49 6.63
CA ILE A 346 4.16 10.78 6.50
C ILE A 346 3.71 11.52 7.75
N ARG A 347 3.20 12.74 7.57
CA ARG A 347 2.66 13.57 8.65
C ARG A 347 1.48 12.87 9.34
N TYR A 348 1.54 12.79 10.66
CA TYR A 348 0.44 12.41 11.52
C TYR A 348 -0.08 13.70 12.17
N TYR A 349 -1.25 14.15 11.72
CA TYR A 349 -1.96 15.27 12.31
C TYR A 349 -3.28 14.78 12.86
N ASN A 350 -3.54 14.98 14.15
CA ASN A 350 -4.79 14.55 14.77
C ASN A 350 -5.11 15.36 16.02
N LYS A 351 -6.38 15.69 16.24
CA LYS A 351 -6.89 16.29 17.48
C LYS A 351 -7.75 15.27 18.20
N VAL A 352 -7.33 14.88 19.39
CA VAL A 352 -7.95 13.77 20.12
C VAL A 352 -8.30 14.20 21.54
N SER A 353 -9.59 14.15 21.88
CA SER A 353 -10.01 14.22 23.29
C SER A 353 -9.55 12.97 24.04
N VAL A 354 -8.81 13.16 25.12
CA VAL A 354 -8.25 12.09 25.95
C VAL A 354 -8.83 12.10 27.37
N GLU A 355 -8.66 10.99 28.08
CA GLU A 355 -9.08 10.92 29.48
C GLU A 355 -8.33 11.95 30.34
N LYS A 356 -9.03 12.61 31.27
CA LYS A 356 -8.49 13.68 32.13
C LYS A 356 -7.15 13.35 32.79
N GLN A 357 -6.98 12.09 33.23
CA GLN A 357 -5.74 11.65 33.87
C GLN A 357 -4.57 11.57 32.88
N VAL A 358 -4.84 11.20 31.62
CA VAL A 358 -3.84 11.21 30.55
C VAL A 358 -3.39 12.64 30.27
N PHE A 359 -4.34 13.57 30.10
CA PHE A 359 -4.04 14.99 29.87
C PHE A 359 -3.16 15.59 30.99
N LYS A 360 -3.54 15.37 32.26
CA LYS A 360 -2.74 15.81 33.41
C LYS A 360 -1.34 15.19 33.45
N ASN A 361 -1.22 13.91 33.09
CA ASN A 361 0.08 13.26 33.04
C ASN A 361 0.95 13.84 31.91
N LEU A 362 0.38 14.18 30.75
CA LEU A 362 1.12 14.85 29.67
C LEU A 362 1.64 16.23 30.11
N GLN A 363 0.80 17.03 30.80
CA GLN A 363 1.25 18.30 31.39
C GLN A 363 2.44 18.11 32.34
N LEU A 364 2.44 17.03 33.12
CA LEU A 364 3.56 16.68 33.99
C LEU A 364 4.79 16.25 33.19
N PHE A 365 4.63 15.48 32.12
CA PHE A 365 5.73 14.99 31.29
C PHE A 365 6.43 16.09 30.49
N MET A 366 5.71 17.17 30.17
CA MET A 366 6.23 18.35 29.47
C MET A 366 6.80 19.42 30.42
N LYS A 367 6.62 19.27 31.74
CA LYS A 367 7.02 20.29 32.70
C LYS A 367 8.55 20.38 32.77
N ASN A 368 9.07 21.61 32.65
CA ASN A 368 10.51 21.92 32.68
C ASN A 368 11.30 21.19 31.58
N LYS A 369 10.71 21.02 30.40
CA LYS A 369 11.38 20.46 29.23
C LYS A 369 11.36 21.42 28.06
N ASP A 370 12.43 21.40 27.29
CA ASP A 370 12.54 22.09 26.02
C ASP A 370 11.74 21.36 24.91
N PRO A 371 11.34 22.06 23.83
CA PRO A 371 10.55 21.46 22.75
C PRO A 371 11.19 20.22 22.10
N THR A 372 12.53 20.19 22.04
CA THR A 372 13.32 19.11 21.43
C THR A 372 13.56 17.92 22.35
N GLU A 373 13.20 18.01 23.63
CA GLU A 373 13.38 16.89 24.56
C GLU A 373 12.28 15.83 24.40
N ASP A 374 12.61 14.59 24.75
CA ASP A 374 11.68 13.47 24.71
C ASP A 374 10.51 13.68 25.67
N LEU A 375 9.30 13.51 25.15
CA LEU A 375 8.07 13.51 25.94
C LEU A 375 8.10 12.38 26.97
N PHE A 376 8.63 11.22 26.58
CA PHE A 376 8.74 10.03 27.43
C PHE A 376 10.20 9.69 27.78
N ASP A 377 10.86 10.58 28.52
CA ASP A 377 12.28 10.51 28.90
C ASP A 377 12.71 9.25 29.68
N GLN A 378 11.78 8.50 30.30
CA GLN A 378 12.08 7.25 31.01
C GLN A 378 11.54 5.99 30.31
N LEU A 379 11.19 6.10 29.02
CA LEU A 379 10.61 5.03 28.22
C LEU A 379 11.43 4.75 26.98
N SER A 380 11.67 3.47 26.71
CA SER A 380 12.15 3.00 25.40
C SER A 380 11.26 1.88 24.87
N THR A 381 11.31 1.62 23.57
CA THR A 381 10.52 0.55 22.95
C THR A 381 10.87 -0.83 23.50
N ASN A 382 12.14 -1.06 23.85
CA ASN A 382 12.60 -2.29 24.50
C ASN A 382 11.95 -2.48 25.87
N PHE A 383 11.88 -1.41 26.68
CA PHE A 383 11.20 -1.46 27.97
C PHE A 383 9.69 -1.70 27.83
N LEU A 384 9.04 -1.03 26.88
CA LEU A 384 7.62 -1.24 26.59
C LEU A 384 7.33 -2.68 26.17
N ASN A 385 8.08 -3.22 25.20
CA ASN A 385 7.87 -4.59 24.71
C ASN A 385 8.17 -5.64 25.78
N ARG A 386 9.17 -5.43 26.65
CA ARG A 386 9.42 -6.33 27.79
C ARG A 386 8.22 -6.37 28.74
N HIS A 387 7.61 -5.23 29.02
CA HIS A 387 6.39 -5.20 29.84
C HIS A 387 5.23 -5.93 29.15
N LEU A 388 5.02 -5.69 27.86
CA LEU A 388 3.97 -6.34 27.07
C LEU A 388 4.13 -7.86 27.03
N GLN A 389 5.37 -8.35 26.87
CA GLN A 389 5.69 -9.78 26.88
C GLN A 389 5.32 -10.46 28.22
N HIS A 390 5.42 -9.75 29.35
CA HIS A 390 4.95 -10.26 30.65
C HIS A 390 3.41 -10.31 30.76
N LEU A 391 2.69 -9.48 30.00
CA LEU A 391 1.23 -9.47 30.01
C LEU A 391 0.64 -10.57 29.11
N MET A 392 1.31 -10.89 28.00
CA MET A 392 0.94 -11.99 27.12
C MET A 392 2.16 -12.40 26.29
N ASP A 393 2.40 -13.71 26.21
CA ASP A 393 3.50 -14.26 25.43
C ASP A 393 3.41 -13.89 23.95
N GLY A 394 4.49 -13.31 23.40
CA GLY A 394 4.59 -12.83 22.03
C GLY A 394 4.00 -11.43 21.82
N LEU A 395 3.49 -10.78 22.87
CA LEU A 395 2.91 -9.45 22.76
C LEU A 395 3.98 -8.37 22.62
N THR A 396 3.83 -7.56 21.59
CA THR A 396 4.66 -6.38 21.34
C THR A 396 3.78 -5.23 20.85
N ALA A 397 4.30 -4.00 20.86
CA ALA A 397 3.55 -2.82 20.44
C ALA A 397 2.95 -2.95 19.02
N LYS A 398 3.64 -3.67 18.12
CA LYS A 398 3.17 -3.89 16.73
C LYS A 398 1.86 -4.69 16.67
N VAL A 399 1.62 -5.57 17.64
CA VAL A 399 0.44 -6.46 17.68
C VAL A 399 -0.84 -5.64 17.86
N PHE A 400 -0.80 -4.54 18.62
CA PHE A 400 -1.94 -3.64 18.79
C PHE A 400 -2.40 -3.04 17.46
N ARG A 401 -1.48 -2.66 16.57
CA ARG A 401 -1.85 -2.14 15.24
C ARG A 401 -2.54 -3.22 14.40
N THR A 402 -2.05 -4.46 14.42
CA THR A 402 -2.69 -5.59 13.71
C THR A 402 -4.06 -5.93 14.30
N TYR A 403 -4.17 -5.98 15.62
CA TYR A 403 -5.43 -6.21 16.33
C TYR A 403 -6.47 -5.13 15.99
N ASN A 404 -6.12 -3.86 16.18
CA ASN A 404 -7.01 -2.73 15.92
C ASN A 404 -7.44 -2.68 14.46
N ALA A 405 -6.51 -2.86 13.51
CA ALA A 405 -6.85 -2.90 12.10
C ALA A 405 -7.84 -4.02 11.75
N SER A 406 -7.58 -5.24 12.24
CA SER A 406 -8.43 -6.40 11.96
C SER A 406 -9.80 -6.30 12.61
N ILE A 407 -9.89 -5.89 13.89
CA ILE A 407 -11.18 -5.74 14.58
C ILE A 407 -12.02 -4.61 13.98
N THR A 408 -11.40 -3.46 13.63
CA THR A 408 -12.10 -2.38 12.94
C THR A 408 -12.65 -2.84 11.59
N LEU A 409 -11.89 -3.61 10.79
CA LEU A 409 -12.42 -4.16 9.55
C LEU A 409 -13.66 -5.04 9.83
N GLN A 410 -13.56 -5.95 10.79
CA GLN A 410 -14.65 -6.86 11.12
C GLN A 410 -15.92 -6.11 11.54
N GLU A 411 -15.79 -5.10 12.39
CA GLU A 411 -16.90 -4.27 12.87
C GLU A 411 -17.50 -3.43 11.74
N GLN A 412 -16.66 -2.81 10.92
CA GLN A 412 -17.11 -1.98 9.80
C GLN A 412 -17.78 -2.80 8.70
N LEU A 413 -17.28 -4.00 8.40
CA LEU A 413 -17.95 -4.91 7.46
C LEU A 413 -19.32 -5.33 7.98
N LYS A 414 -19.46 -5.62 9.28
CA LYS A 414 -20.75 -5.91 9.90
C LYS A 414 -21.72 -4.72 9.83
N ALA A 415 -21.22 -3.50 9.98
CA ALA A 415 -22.04 -2.28 9.99
C ALA A 415 -22.44 -1.78 8.59
N LEU A 416 -21.56 -1.92 7.60
CA LEU A 416 -21.71 -1.30 6.27
C LEU A 416 -22.20 -2.24 5.17
N THR A 417 -22.15 -3.56 5.40
CA THR A 417 -22.51 -4.54 4.37
C THR A 417 -24.00 -4.83 4.39
N ASN A 418 -24.70 -4.52 3.30
CA ASN A 418 -26.09 -4.89 3.10
C ASN A 418 -26.19 -6.23 2.32
N PRO A 419 -26.93 -7.24 2.82
CA PRO A 419 -27.14 -8.51 2.11
C PRO A 419 -27.75 -8.35 0.71
N GLU A 420 -28.62 -7.36 0.52
CA GLU A 420 -29.35 -7.11 -0.74
C GLU A 420 -28.51 -6.38 -1.80
N ASP A 421 -27.35 -5.83 -1.42
CA ASP A 421 -26.50 -5.13 -2.37
C ASP A 421 -25.96 -6.09 -3.43
N ASN A 422 -25.90 -5.58 -4.66
CA ASN A 422 -25.18 -6.25 -5.72
C ASN A 422 -23.67 -6.30 -5.42
N VAL A 423 -22.95 -7.06 -6.24
CA VAL A 423 -21.49 -7.24 -6.11
C VAL A 423 -20.72 -5.92 -6.02
N ALA A 424 -21.10 -4.91 -6.81
CA ALA A 424 -20.41 -3.62 -6.83
C ALA A 424 -20.67 -2.81 -5.55
N GLY A 425 -21.90 -2.84 -5.03
CA GLY A 425 -22.27 -2.23 -3.74
C GLY A 425 -21.50 -2.87 -2.58
N LYS A 426 -21.46 -4.20 -2.53
CA LYS A 426 -20.67 -4.94 -1.50
C LYS A 426 -19.17 -4.61 -1.56
N LEU A 427 -18.62 -4.44 -2.77
CA LEU A 427 -17.22 -4.01 -2.93
C LEU A 427 -16.99 -2.59 -2.40
N LEU A 428 -17.91 -1.67 -2.64
CA LEU A 428 -17.84 -0.31 -2.10
C LEU A 428 -17.88 -0.32 -0.57
N SER A 429 -18.78 -1.10 0.04
CA SER A 429 -18.84 -1.27 1.50
C SER A 429 -17.54 -1.86 2.06
N TYR A 430 -16.95 -2.85 1.38
CA TYR A 430 -15.64 -3.39 1.76
C TYR A 430 -14.52 -2.33 1.67
N ASN A 431 -14.48 -1.54 0.59
CA ASN A 431 -13.48 -0.49 0.43
C ASN A 431 -13.64 0.62 1.47
N ARG A 432 -14.88 0.98 1.83
CA ARG A 432 -15.17 1.91 2.93
C ARG A 432 -14.73 1.36 4.28
N ALA A 433 -14.97 0.08 4.55
CA ALA A 433 -14.48 -0.58 5.76
C ALA A 433 -12.94 -0.58 5.83
N ASN A 434 -12.25 -0.93 4.74
CA ASN A 434 -10.79 -0.85 4.69
C ASN A 434 -10.27 0.60 4.75
N ARG A 435 -11.04 1.58 4.24
CA ARG A 435 -10.67 3.00 4.37
C ARG A 435 -10.66 3.44 5.83
N ALA A 436 -11.66 3.05 6.63
CA ALA A 436 -11.67 3.33 8.07
C ALA A 436 -10.40 2.77 8.75
N VAL A 437 -9.97 1.56 8.37
CA VAL A 437 -8.71 0.97 8.85
C VAL A 437 -7.49 1.76 8.39
N ALA A 438 -7.45 2.17 7.13
CA ALA A 438 -6.35 2.94 6.57
C ALA A 438 -6.23 4.32 7.25
N ILE A 439 -7.34 4.98 7.55
CA ILE A 439 -7.39 6.23 8.32
C ILE A 439 -6.84 6.01 9.73
N LEU A 440 -7.32 4.98 10.44
CA LEU A 440 -6.81 4.61 11.78
C LEU A 440 -5.29 4.38 11.77
N CYS A 441 -4.76 3.74 10.72
CA CYS A 441 -3.35 3.45 10.58
C CYS A 441 -2.51 4.60 10.00
N ASN A 442 -3.14 5.74 9.70
CA ASN A 442 -2.56 6.87 8.97
C ASN A 442 -1.87 6.48 7.64
N HIS A 443 -2.50 5.60 6.86
CA HIS A 443 -2.01 5.18 5.54
C HIS A 443 -2.46 6.18 4.48
N GLN A 444 -1.66 7.22 4.30
CA GLN A 444 -1.91 8.29 3.34
C GLN A 444 -1.13 8.09 2.03
N ARG A 445 -1.59 8.74 0.96
CA ARG A 445 -0.85 8.93 -0.29
C ARG A 445 -1.11 10.33 -0.84
N SER A 446 -0.16 10.85 -1.62
CA SER A 446 -0.39 12.06 -2.40
C SER A 446 -1.46 11.81 -3.48
N ILE A 447 -2.16 12.88 -3.85
CA ILE A 447 -3.12 12.82 -4.95
C ILE A 447 -2.33 12.57 -6.25
N PRO A 448 -2.65 11.54 -7.03
CA PRO A 448 -1.96 11.29 -8.30
C PRO A 448 -2.05 12.49 -9.25
N LYS A 449 -0.95 12.85 -9.93
CA LYS A 449 -0.93 13.99 -10.88
C LYS A 449 -1.99 13.88 -11.99
N THR A 450 -2.38 12.66 -12.36
CA THR A 450 -3.39 12.37 -13.39
C THR A 450 -4.82 12.22 -12.86
N PHE A 451 -5.04 12.41 -11.55
CA PHE A 451 -6.33 12.16 -10.90
C PHE A 451 -7.47 13.00 -11.48
N ALA A 452 -7.27 14.32 -11.60
CA ALA A 452 -8.28 15.24 -12.12
C ALA A 452 -8.75 14.85 -13.53
N ARG A 453 -7.80 14.57 -14.43
CA ARG A 453 -8.09 14.09 -15.79
C ARG A 453 -8.83 12.75 -15.78
N SER A 454 -8.41 11.81 -14.92
CA SER A 454 -9.11 10.52 -14.81
C SER A 454 -10.53 10.66 -14.27
N MET A 455 -10.80 11.61 -13.38
CA MET A 455 -12.14 11.85 -12.84
C MET A 455 -13.03 12.52 -13.87
N GLN A 456 -12.51 13.49 -14.63
CA GLN A 456 -13.24 14.12 -15.73
C GLN A 456 -13.70 13.09 -16.77
N VAL A 457 -12.79 12.23 -17.25
CA VAL A 457 -13.13 11.16 -18.21
C VAL A 457 -14.17 10.19 -17.65
N LEU A 458 -14.15 9.93 -16.34
CA LEU A 458 -15.15 9.07 -15.71
C LEU A 458 -16.52 9.77 -15.62
N GLN A 459 -16.54 11.06 -15.32
CA GLN A 459 -17.75 11.87 -15.28
C GLN A 459 -18.41 11.96 -16.66
N GLU A 460 -17.63 12.21 -17.72
CA GLU A 460 -18.13 12.22 -19.10
C GLU A 460 -18.80 10.88 -19.49
N LYS A 461 -18.23 9.75 -19.04
CA LYS A 461 -18.84 8.41 -19.24
C LYS A 461 -20.13 8.23 -18.45
N ILE A 462 -20.20 8.76 -17.23
CA ILE A 462 -21.41 8.74 -16.40
C ILE A 462 -22.51 9.54 -17.07
N ASP A 463 -22.21 10.75 -17.56
CA ASP A 463 -23.19 11.64 -18.16
C ASP A 463 -23.71 11.08 -19.51
N ALA A 464 -22.82 10.51 -20.33
CA ALA A 464 -23.23 9.77 -21.52
C ALA A 464 -24.13 8.57 -21.20
N LYS A 465 -23.86 7.86 -20.10
CA LYS A 465 -24.67 6.71 -19.66
C LYS A 465 -26.02 7.15 -19.08
N LYS A 466 -26.08 8.27 -18.35
CA LYS A 466 -27.35 8.87 -17.88
C LYS A 466 -28.27 9.19 -19.05
N LYS A 467 -27.73 9.82 -20.10
CA LYS A 467 -28.50 10.11 -21.32
C LYS A 467 -29.08 8.84 -21.96
N GLN A 468 -28.30 7.75 -22.03
CA GLN A 468 -28.80 6.45 -22.54
C GLN A 468 -29.92 5.86 -21.67
N VAL A 469 -29.86 6.08 -20.34
CA VAL A 469 -30.93 5.64 -19.42
C VAL A 469 -32.19 6.45 -19.64
N GLU A 470 -32.08 7.77 -19.76
CA GLU A 470 -33.21 8.68 -20.05
C GLU A 470 -33.89 8.31 -21.38
N GLU A 471 -33.11 8.13 -22.45
CA GLU A 471 -33.62 7.68 -23.76
C GLU A 471 -34.35 6.32 -23.65
N ALA A 472 -33.79 5.36 -22.91
CA ALA A 472 -34.41 4.05 -22.71
C ALA A 472 -35.69 4.12 -21.84
N GLN A 473 -35.76 5.05 -20.88
CA GLN A 473 -36.97 5.29 -20.08
C GLN A 473 -38.10 5.85 -20.95
N GLU A 474 -37.80 6.80 -21.84
CA GLU A 474 -38.77 7.32 -22.80
C GLU A 474 -39.27 6.25 -23.78
N GLU A 475 -38.37 5.43 -24.31
CA GLU A 475 -38.72 4.31 -25.19
C GLU A 475 -39.60 3.27 -24.50
N LEU A 476 -39.32 2.96 -23.23
CA LEU A 476 -40.15 2.06 -22.43
C LEU A 476 -41.56 2.63 -22.24
N LYS A 477 -41.66 3.92 -21.89
CA LYS A 477 -42.95 4.60 -21.72
C LYS A 477 -43.80 4.55 -22.99
N LYS A 478 -43.20 4.81 -24.16
CA LYS A 478 -43.88 4.70 -25.46
C LYS A 478 -44.34 3.26 -25.75
N ALA A 479 -43.52 2.26 -25.42
CA ALA A 479 -43.89 0.85 -25.59
C ALA A 479 -45.04 0.44 -24.65
N GLU A 480 -45.09 0.95 -23.42
CA GLU A 480 -46.18 0.72 -22.47
C GLU A 480 -47.50 1.36 -22.93
N GLU A 481 -47.43 2.56 -23.53
CA GLU A 481 -48.58 3.22 -24.16
C GLU A 481 -49.09 2.40 -25.37
N GLU A 482 -48.20 1.96 -26.27
CA GLU A 482 -48.58 1.12 -27.42
C GLU A 482 -49.19 -0.23 -27.00
N PHE A 483 -48.73 -0.82 -25.90
CA PHE A 483 -49.31 -2.03 -25.33
C PHE A 483 -50.73 -1.80 -24.79
N LYS A 484 -51.00 -0.66 -24.16
CA LYS A 484 -52.36 -0.29 -23.70
C LYS A 484 -53.34 -0.18 -24.87
N ASP A 485 -52.87 0.33 -26.02
CA ASP A 485 -53.72 0.52 -27.19
C ASP A 485 -53.97 -0.78 -27.98
N LYS A 486 -52.96 -1.64 -28.13
CA LYS A 486 -53.04 -2.83 -29.02
C LYS A 486 -53.29 -4.16 -28.29
N SER A 487 -52.84 -4.30 -27.04
CA SER A 487 -52.95 -5.53 -26.21
C SER A 487 -52.63 -6.84 -26.95
N ASP A 488 -51.61 -6.83 -27.82
CA ASP A 488 -51.15 -8.02 -28.53
C ASP A 488 -49.83 -8.57 -27.94
N ALA A 489 -49.56 -9.86 -28.19
CA ALA A 489 -48.39 -10.55 -27.66
C ALA A 489 -47.05 -9.95 -28.15
N LYS A 490 -47.08 -9.20 -29.26
CA LYS A 490 -45.89 -8.56 -29.84
C LYS A 490 -45.55 -7.26 -29.11
N ALA A 491 -46.55 -6.49 -28.71
CA ALA A 491 -46.40 -5.30 -27.89
C ALA A 491 -45.95 -5.66 -26.46
N GLU A 492 -46.47 -6.76 -25.90
CA GLU A 492 -46.02 -7.28 -24.58
C GLU A 492 -44.52 -7.65 -24.59
N ASP A 493 -44.07 -8.42 -25.59
CA ASP A 493 -42.66 -8.79 -25.74
C ASP A 493 -41.75 -7.57 -25.99
N ASN A 494 -42.26 -6.52 -26.64
CA ASN A 494 -41.52 -5.27 -26.83
C ASN A 494 -41.32 -4.51 -25.51
N VAL A 495 -42.36 -4.41 -24.67
CA VAL A 495 -42.26 -3.82 -23.32
C VAL A 495 -41.24 -4.57 -22.48
N GLU A 496 -41.31 -5.91 -22.46
CA GLU A 496 -40.39 -6.74 -21.66
C GLU A 496 -38.93 -6.58 -22.12
N LYS A 497 -38.68 -6.48 -23.44
CA LYS A 497 -37.35 -6.21 -23.99
C LYS A 497 -36.81 -4.84 -23.57
N LYS A 498 -37.63 -3.80 -23.65
CA LYS A 498 -37.24 -2.43 -23.26
C LYS A 498 -37.00 -2.33 -21.75
N LYS A 499 -37.83 -2.99 -20.94
CA LYS A 499 -37.65 -3.08 -19.48
C LYS A 499 -36.35 -3.77 -19.10
N LYS A 500 -35.99 -4.89 -19.75
CA LYS A 500 -34.69 -5.56 -19.59
C LYS A 500 -33.51 -4.67 -19.99
N LEU A 501 -33.64 -3.92 -21.07
CA LEU A 501 -32.60 -2.98 -21.52
C LEU A 501 -32.39 -1.84 -20.51
N LEU A 502 -33.48 -1.22 -20.05
CA LEU A 502 -33.44 -0.16 -19.05
C LEU A 502 -32.74 -0.64 -17.78
N LYS A 503 -33.17 -1.79 -17.22
CA LYS A 503 -32.54 -2.39 -16.05
C LYS A 503 -31.04 -2.59 -16.23
N ARG A 504 -30.61 -3.09 -17.39
CA ARG A 504 -29.18 -3.28 -17.70
C ARG A 504 -28.42 -1.95 -17.75
N LEU A 505 -29.01 -0.90 -18.30
CA LEU A 505 -28.39 0.43 -18.37
C LEU A 505 -28.30 1.08 -16.99
N GLU A 506 -29.34 0.95 -16.17
CA GLU A 506 -29.36 1.41 -14.78
C GLU A 506 -28.29 0.69 -13.94
N GLU A 507 -28.13 -0.63 -14.09
CA GLU A 507 -27.07 -1.40 -13.43
C GLU A 507 -25.66 -0.93 -13.85
N GLN A 508 -25.48 -0.63 -15.15
CA GLN A 508 -24.20 -0.08 -15.66
C GLN A 508 -23.92 1.32 -15.12
N LEU A 509 -24.94 2.18 -15.06
CA LEU A 509 -24.84 3.53 -14.51
C LEU A 509 -24.50 3.48 -13.01
N ALA A 510 -25.21 2.64 -12.25
CA ALA A 510 -24.94 2.44 -10.84
C ALA A 510 -23.49 1.98 -10.60
N LYS A 511 -22.97 1.06 -11.41
CA LYS A 511 -21.57 0.62 -11.35
C LYS A 511 -20.58 1.76 -11.60
N LEU A 512 -20.83 2.62 -12.60
CA LEU A 512 -19.95 3.77 -12.88
C LEU A 512 -19.97 4.79 -11.74
N ASN A 513 -21.16 5.09 -11.20
CA ASN A 513 -21.30 5.98 -10.04
C ASN A 513 -20.54 5.44 -8.82
N ILE A 514 -20.69 4.14 -8.52
CA ILE A 514 -19.94 3.47 -7.45
C ILE A 514 -18.42 3.61 -7.66
N GLN A 515 -17.93 3.41 -8.89
CA GLN A 515 -16.51 3.56 -9.20
C GLN A 515 -16.01 5.00 -9.02
N ALA A 516 -16.83 6.00 -9.38
CA ALA A 516 -16.49 7.40 -9.18
C ALA A 516 -16.42 7.75 -7.68
N THR A 517 -17.41 7.32 -6.90
CA THR A 517 -17.41 7.47 -5.44
C THR A 517 -16.19 6.81 -4.81
N ASP A 518 -15.89 5.55 -5.16
CA ASP A 518 -14.74 4.83 -4.61
C ASP A 518 -13.40 5.51 -4.95
N LYS A 519 -13.25 6.05 -6.17
CA LYS A 519 -12.05 6.80 -6.56
C LYS A 519 -11.91 8.10 -5.77
N GLU A 520 -12.99 8.87 -5.65
CA GLU A 520 -12.98 10.17 -4.98
C GLU A 520 -12.68 10.01 -3.49
N GLU A 521 -13.40 9.12 -2.82
CA GLU A 521 -13.24 8.89 -1.39
C GLU A 521 -11.85 8.30 -1.04
N ASN A 522 -11.15 7.65 -1.98
CA ASN A 522 -9.81 7.08 -1.78
C ASN A 522 -8.66 7.92 -2.37
N LYS A 523 -8.91 9.15 -2.83
CA LYS A 523 -7.88 9.95 -3.55
C LYS A 523 -6.58 10.14 -2.75
N GLN A 524 -6.67 10.32 -1.44
CA GLN A 524 -5.54 10.52 -0.52
C GLN A 524 -5.25 9.30 0.39
N ILE A 525 -5.95 8.18 0.22
CA ILE A 525 -5.86 7.02 1.13
C ILE A 525 -5.22 5.82 0.43
N ALA A 526 -4.26 5.18 1.10
CA ALA A 526 -3.55 4.02 0.62
C ALA A 526 -4.09 2.71 1.23
N LEU A 527 -5.03 2.06 0.52
CA LEU A 527 -5.70 0.84 0.99
C LEU A 527 -4.85 -0.44 0.93
N GLY A 528 -3.80 -0.46 0.10
CA GLY A 528 -2.99 -1.66 -0.14
C GLY A 528 -2.18 -2.09 1.09
N THR A 529 -1.61 -1.12 1.81
CA THR A 529 -0.73 -1.39 2.96
C THR A 529 -1.48 -2.07 4.11
N SER A 530 -2.69 -1.61 4.44
CA SER A 530 -3.56 -2.25 5.44
C SER A 530 -3.97 -3.64 4.97
N LYS A 531 -4.47 -3.74 3.73
CA LYS A 531 -4.93 -5.00 3.12
C LYS A 531 -3.89 -6.12 3.17
N LEU A 532 -2.64 -5.82 2.86
CA LEU A 532 -1.60 -6.86 2.75
C LEU A 532 -0.99 -7.26 4.10
N ASN A 533 -0.95 -6.36 5.09
CA ASN A 533 -0.08 -6.56 6.26
C ASN A 533 -0.80 -6.54 7.62
N TYR A 534 -1.98 -5.92 7.71
CA TYR A 534 -2.61 -5.64 9.01
C TYR A 534 -4.02 -6.23 9.15
N LEU A 535 -4.61 -6.71 8.06
CA LEU A 535 -5.95 -7.28 8.04
C LEU A 535 -5.88 -8.81 7.97
N ASP A 536 -6.43 -9.48 8.98
CA ASP A 536 -6.56 -10.94 8.95
C ASP A 536 -7.39 -11.35 7.73
N PRO A 537 -6.80 -12.06 6.75
CA PRO A 537 -7.49 -12.41 5.52
C PRO A 537 -8.70 -13.33 5.76
N ARG A 538 -8.76 -14.02 6.89
CA ARG A 538 -9.92 -14.88 7.24
C ARG A 538 -11.19 -14.09 7.49
N ILE A 539 -11.08 -12.84 7.97
CA ILE A 539 -12.24 -11.94 8.13
C ILE A 539 -12.85 -11.68 6.75
N SER A 540 -11.98 -11.36 5.80
CA SER A 540 -12.30 -11.12 4.41
C SER A 540 -12.91 -12.34 3.71
N VAL A 541 -12.34 -13.53 3.92
CA VAL A 541 -12.85 -14.80 3.38
C VAL A 541 -14.21 -15.16 4.00
N ALA A 542 -14.37 -14.96 5.31
CA ALA A 542 -15.62 -15.28 6.02
C ALA A 542 -16.82 -14.47 5.52
N CYS A 543 -16.61 -13.30 4.94
CA CYS A 543 -17.67 -12.49 4.35
C CYS A 543 -18.35 -13.11 3.11
N LYS A 544 -17.97 -14.34 2.67
CA LYS A 544 -18.62 -15.14 1.62
C LYS A 544 -19.11 -14.33 0.41
N CYS A 545 -18.37 -13.30 0.00
CA CYS A 545 -18.66 -12.61 -1.25
C CYS A 545 -17.79 -13.28 -2.31
N PRO A 546 -18.35 -14.05 -3.26
CA PRO A 546 -17.58 -14.78 -4.27
C PRO A 546 -16.66 -13.83 -5.07
N VAL A 547 -17.04 -12.55 -5.15
CA VAL A 547 -16.28 -11.51 -5.83
C VAL A 547 -15.19 -10.89 -4.95
N LEU A 548 -15.28 -10.98 -3.62
CA LEU A 548 -14.18 -10.63 -2.74
C LEU A 548 -13.02 -11.61 -2.90
N LEU A 549 -13.25 -12.91 -3.04
CA LEU A 549 -12.17 -13.89 -3.27
C LEU A 549 -11.38 -13.56 -4.55
N HIS A 550 -12.08 -13.19 -5.63
CA HIS A 550 -11.46 -12.88 -6.93
C HIS A 550 -10.80 -11.49 -6.99
N LEU A 551 -11.23 -10.52 -6.19
CA LEU A 551 -10.66 -9.16 -6.10
C LEU A 551 -9.67 -8.98 -4.92
N GLN A 552 -9.72 -9.83 -3.90
CA GLN A 552 -8.85 -9.76 -2.72
C GLN A 552 -7.48 -10.38 -2.98
N LEU A 553 -7.41 -11.49 -3.72
CA LEU A 553 -6.17 -12.23 -4.02
C LEU A 553 -5.26 -11.54 -5.06
N GLY A 554 -5.68 -10.36 -5.56
CA GLY A 554 -4.95 -9.65 -6.60
C GLY A 554 -5.21 -10.27 -7.97
N THR A 555 -5.48 -9.42 -8.96
CA THR A 555 -5.34 -9.79 -10.36
C THR A 555 -3.91 -10.24 -10.61
N LYS A 556 -3.69 -11.56 -10.75
CA LYS A 556 -2.44 -12.22 -11.14
C LYS A 556 -1.22 -11.96 -10.23
N GLN A 557 -1.14 -12.69 -9.12
CA GLN A 557 0.15 -13.20 -8.62
C GLN A 557 0.14 -14.71 -8.33
N LEU A 558 -1.00 -15.37 -8.55
CA LEU A 558 -1.09 -16.82 -8.79
C LEU A 558 -1.14 -17.00 -10.31
N GLU A 559 -0.01 -17.37 -10.90
CA GLU A 559 0.03 -17.90 -12.25
C GLU A 559 -0.49 -19.33 -12.17
N LEU A 560 -1.61 -19.59 -12.86
CA LEU A 560 -2.02 -20.97 -13.13
C LEU A 560 -0.93 -21.61 -14.00
N PRO A 561 -0.54 -22.87 -13.74
CA PRO A 561 0.21 -23.62 -14.72
C PRO A 561 -0.67 -23.78 -15.95
N GLU A 562 -0.04 -23.65 -17.11
CA GLU A 562 -0.56 -23.87 -18.45
C GLU A 562 -1.34 -22.70 -19.10
N GLY A 563 -0.70 -22.17 -20.14
CA GLY A 563 -1.17 -21.03 -20.91
C GLY A 563 -2.45 -21.32 -21.69
N ARG A 564 -3.52 -20.60 -21.35
CA ARG A 564 -4.49 -20.06 -22.32
C ARG A 564 -4.93 -18.67 -21.89
N GLU A 565 -4.58 -17.66 -22.67
CA GLU A 565 -5.08 -16.30 -22.50
C GLU A 565 -6.57 -16.22 -22.87
N VAL A 566 -7.40 -15.70 -21.95
CA VAL A 566 -8.73 -15.18 -22.30
C VAL A 566 -8.56 -13.72 -22.70
N LEU A 567 -8.51 -13.47 -24.02
CA LEU A 567 -8.57 -12.14 -24.61
C LEU A 567 -9.96 -11.53 -24.40
N GLY A 568 -10.07 -10.60 -23.46
CA GLY A 568 -11.24 -9.76 -23.30
C GLY A 568 -11.19 -8.53 -24.20
N GLN A 569 -11.69 -8.63 -25.43
CA GLN A 569 -12.30 -7.48 -26.12
C GLN A 569 -13.46 -7.98 -26.99
N GLY A 570 -14.65 -7.41 -26.75
CA GLY A 570 -15.82 -7.67 -27.57
C GLY A 570 -15.62 -7.20 -29.00
N ARG A 571 -15.70 -8.14 -29.95
CA ARG A 571 -16.27 -7.90 -31.27
C ARG A 571 -17.21 -9.05 -31.58
N VAL A 572 -18.45 -8.68 -31.87
CA VAL A 572 -19.50 -9.54 -32.38
C VAL A 572 -19.07 -10.06 -33.76
N LEU A 573 -18.95 -11.38 -33.92
CA LEU A 573 -19.03 -12.03 -35.22
C LEU A 573 -20.10 -13.11 -35.15
N ARG A 574 -21.21 -12.85 -35.85
CA ARG A 574 -22.24 -13.83 -36.23
C ARG A 574 -21.71 -14.71 -37.36
N HIS A 575 -22.29 -15.92 -37.43
CA HIS A 575 -22.16 -17.01 -38.45
C HIS A 575 -21.27 -18.15 -37.92
N GLN A 576 -21.66 -19.44 -37.95
CA GLN A 576 -22.69 -20.14 -38.72
C GLN A 576 -23.13 -21.43 -37.99
N ARG A 577 -24.27 -21.97 -38.42
CA ARG A 577 -24.98 -23.18 -37.96
C ARG A 577 -24.13 -24.47 -38.05
N GLY A 578 -24.41 -25.45 -37.19
CA GLY A 578 -24.09 -26.86 -37.50
C GLY A 578 -24.07 -27.86 -36.35
N LEU A 579 -25.21 -28.52 -36.13
CA LEU A 579 -25.39 -29.98 -35.91
C LEU A 579 -25.01 -30.67 -34.57
N CYS A 580 -25.86 -31.67 -34.26
CA CYS A 580 -25.81 -32.77 -33.28
C CYS A 580 -26.21 -32.44 -31.82
N ARG A 581 -27.48 -32.55 -31.40
CA ARG A 581 -28.34 -33.73 -31.09
C ARG A 581 -27.82 -34.70 -29.99
N ASN A 582 -28.71 -34.90 -29.01
CA ASN A 582 -28.92 -36.05 -28.10
C ASN A 582 -28.17 -36.12 -26.75
N ARG A 583 -28.91 -35.90 -25.66
CA ARG A 583 -29.29 -36.89 -24.60
C ARG A 583 -29.99 -36.13 -23.45
N ARG A 584 -31.33 -36.13 -23.42
CA ARG A 584 -32.24 -36.87 -22.52
C ARG A 584 -31.98 -36.71 -21.01
N PHE A 585 -32.95 -36.02 -20.38
CA PHE A 585 -33.30 -35.99 -18.97
C PHE A 585 -33.73 -37.37 -18.43
N VAL A 586 -33.42 -37.63 -17.17
CA VAL A 586 -34.15 -38.52 -16.24
C VAL A 586 -34.15 -37.83 -14.87
N PRO A 587 -35.32 -37.58 -14.23
CA PRO A 587 -35.39 -37.21 -12.83
C PRO A 587 -35.65 -38.45 -11.97
N VAL A 588 -35.08 -38.48 -10.76
CA VAL A 588 -35.44 -39.42 -9.71
C VAL A 588 -35.94 -38.61 -8.53
N GLU A 589 -37.23 -38.75 -8.24
CA GLU A 589 -37.86 -38.45 -6.95
C GLU A 589 -37.59 -39.64 -6.01
N GLU A 590 -37.36 -39.35 -4.72
CA GLU A 590 -37.89 -40.21 -3.64
C GLU A 590 -37.96 -39.43 -2.32
N ASP A 591 -39.10 -39.61 -1.67
CA ASP A 591 -39.59 -39.05 -0.42
C ASP A 591 -38.82 -39.53 0.83
N HIS A 592 -38.92 -38.79 1.94
CA HIS A 592 -39.54 -39.28 3.19
C HIS A 592 -39.51 -38.24 4.34
N GLN A 593 -40.71 -37.76 4.66
CA GLN A 593 -41.37 -37.54 5.97
C GLN A 593 -40.60 -37.22 7.28
N GLU A 594 -40.99 -36.06 7.84
CA GLU A 594 -41.42 -35.73 9.22
C GLU A 594 -41.01 -36.60 10.43
N VAL A 595 -40.42 -35.94 11.45
CA VAL A 595 -40.86 -36.02 12.86
C VAL A 595 -40.69 -34.65 13.54
N LEU A 596 -41.80 -34.04 13.96
CA LEU A 596 -41.89 -32.93 14.92
C LEU A 596 -41.89 -33.48 16.35
N GLN A 597 -41.24 -32.82 17.31
CA GLN A 597 -41.77 -32.59 18.67
C GLN A 597 -40.89 -31.65 19.53
N HIS A 598 -41.58 -30.65 20.09
CA HIS A 598 -41.41 -29.93 21.38
C HIS A 598 -40.26 -28.91 21.66
N LEU A 599 -40.71 -27.66 21.83
CA LEU A 599 -40.13 -26.46 22.48
C LEU A 599 -39.81 -26.68 23.99
N PRO A 600 -38.90 -25.90 24.63
CA PRO A 600 -39.29 -24.58 25.16
C PRO A 600 -38.26 -23.44 25.06
N THR A 601 -38.80 -22.22 24.95
CA THR A 601 -38.18 -20.91 25.10
C THR A 601 -37.58 -20.67 26.49
N PRO A 602 -36.51 -19.86 26.60
CA PRO A 602 -36.42 -18.96 27.77
C PRO A 602 -35.94 -17.52 27.43
N GLN A 603 -36.82 -16.59 27.79
CA GLN A 603 -36.65 -15.32 28.50
C GLN A 603 -35.29 -14.57 28.49
N LEU A 604 -35.37 -13.31 28.05
CA LEU A 604 -34.39 -12.23 28.23
C LEU A 604 -34.37 -11.69 29.68
N PRO A 605 -33.19 -11.34 30.22
CA PRO A 605 -33.07 -10.39 31.33
C PRO A 605 -32.61 -8.99 30.87
N PRO A 606 -32.84 -7.93 31.68
CA PRO A 606 -32.78 -6.53 31.27
C PRO A 606 -31.34 -5.96 31.26
N GLY A 607 -31.11 -4.95 30.42
CA GLY A 607 -29.88 -4.15 30.42
C GLY A 607 -29.70 -3.31 31.69
N PRO A 608 -28.49 -2.77 31.92
CA PRO A 608 -28.32 -1.35 31.61
C PRO A 608 -26.92 -0.98 31.08
N GLY A 609 -26.86 0.16 30.38
CA GLY A 609 -25.61 0.93 30.19
C GLY A 609 -25.35 1.38 28.76
N HIS A 610 -25.94 2.52 28.37
CA HIS A 610 -25.63 3.23 27.15
C HIS A 610 -24.12 3.42 26.94
N LEU A 611 -23.56 2.84 25.87
CA LEU A 611 -22.34 3.34 25.24
C LEU A 611 -22.77 4.29 24.13
N HIS A 612 -22.46 5.58 24.28
CA HIS A 612 -22.55 6.54 23.19
C HIS A 612 -21.55 6.15 22.10
N LEU A 613 -22.06 5.59 21.00
CA LEU A 613 -21.33 5.49 19.74
C LEU A 613 -21.18 6.91 19.18
N LEU A 614 -19.94 7.41 19.10
CA LEU A 614 -19.61 8.59 18.33
C LEU A 614 -19.77 8.25 16.85
N LEU A 615 -20.98 8.51 16.31
CA LEU A 615 -21.19 8.69 14.89
C LEU A 615 -20.41 9.95 14.47
N LEU A 616 -19.40 9.78 13.62
CA LEU A 616 -18.75 10.89 12.93
C LEU A 616 -19.81 11.64 12.11
N PRO A 617 -20.05 12.94 12.35
CA PRO A 617 -20.97 13.69 11.53
C PRO A 617 -20.38 13.89 10.13
N LYS A 618 -21.24 13.75 9.12
CA LYS A 618 -20.98 14.20 7.75
C LYS A 618 -20.66 15.70 7.79
N LEU A 619 -19.44 16.07 7.39
CA LEU A 619 -19.08 17.47 7.16
C LEU A 619 -19.86 18.02 5.96
N PRO A 620 -20.65 19.09 6.11
CA PRO A 620 -21.14 19.85 4.97
C PRO A 620 -20.05 20.82 4.50
N VAL A 621 -19.73 20.77 3.21
CA VAL A 621 -18.91 21.79 2.53
C VAL A 621 -19.77 23.04 2.35
N GLN A 622 -19.43 24.12 3.03
CA GLN A 622 -19.90 25.49 2.75
C GLN A 622 -18.70 26.44 2.84
N PRO A 623 -18.58 27.42 1.93
CA PRO A 623 -17.36 28.21 1.74
C PRO A 623 -17.19 29.31 2.80
N GLU A 624 -15.94 29.56 3.17
CA GLU A 624 -15.51 30.60 4.11
C GLU A 624 -16.00 31.98 3.69
N ARG A 625 -16.72 32.66 4.60
CA ARG A 625 -16.89 34.12 4.62
C ARG A 625 -16.14 34.68 5.82
N VAL A 626 -15.29 35.66 5.56
CA VAL A 626 -14.57 36.47 6.55
C VAL A 626 -15.52 37.56 7.09
N PRO A 627 -15.62 37.77 8.42
CA PRO A 627 -16.10 39.02 9.02
C PRO A 627 -14.94 39.73 9.76
N GLY A 628 -14.76 41.05 9.82
CA GLY A 628 -15.52 42.25 9.45
C GLY A 628 -15.10 43.38 10.41
N ALA A 629 -14.98 44.63 9.94
CA ALA A 629 -15.04 45.89 10.71
C ALA A 629 -15.08 47.11 9.74
N PRO A 630 -15.62 48.30 10.12
CA PRO A 630 -17.04 48.57 10.28
C PRO A 630 -17.58 49.72 9.39
N ALA A 631 -18.92 49.84 9.43
CA ALA A 631 -19.86 50.77 8.82
C ALA A 631 -19.42 52.19 8.39
N GLY A 632 -19.84 52.56 7.17
CA GLY A 632 -19.98 53.92 6.66
C GLY A 632 -20.87 53.93 5.41
N SER A 633 -22.00 54.62 5.48
CA SER A 633 -23.17 54.62 4.58
C SER A 633 -22.98 55.36 3.23
N PRO A 634 -24.05 55.52 2.42
CA PRO A 634 -24.45 54.72 1.26
C PRO A 634 -24.08 55.42 -0.09
N VAL A 635 -24.45 54.84 -1.24
CA VAL A 635 -25.00 55.52 -2.45
C VAL A 635 -24.70 54.79 -3.78
N ARG A 636 -25.80 54.49 -4.49
CA ARG A 636 -26.05 54.38 -5.95
C ARG A 636 -25.58 53.20 -6.81
N CYS A 637 -26.59 52.78 -7.59
CA CYS A 637 -26.66 51.87 -8.74
C CYS A 637 -25.77 52.24 -9.95
N TRP A 638 -25.85 51.36 -10.97
CA TRP A 638 -25.29 51.38 -12.34
C TRP A 638 -23.93 50.67 -12.41
N GLY A 639 -23.62 49.76 -13.33
CA GLY A 639 -24.30 49.30 -14.54
C GLY A 639 -23.25 49.02 -15.62
N SER A 640 -23.04 47.73 -15.95
CA SER A 640 -22.62 47.20 -17.26
C SER A 640 -21.23 47.52 -17.86
N HIS A 641 -20.76 46.53 -18.65
CA HIS A 641 -19.71 46.56 -19.70
C HIS A 641 -18.26 46.74 -19.26
N SER A 642 -17.23 46.28 -19.97
CA SER A 642 -16.93 45.24 -20.99
C SER A 642 -15.51 45.61 -21.48
N MET A 643 -14.73 44.61 -21.90
CA MET A 643 -13.49 44.73 -22.71
C MET A 643 -12.25 45.37 -22.05
N ARG A 644 -11.18 44.60 -21.84
CA ARG A 644 -10.12 44.16 -22.78
C ARG A 644 -9.01 45.22 -23.00
N PHE A 645 -7.78 44.72 -22.84
CA PHE A 645 -6.56 44.95 -23.62
C PHE A 645 -5.38 45.77 -23.03
N PHE A 646 -4.22 45.09 -23.15
CA PHE A 646 -2.85 45.52 -23.45
C PHE A 646 -1.92 46.13 -22.37
N SER A 647 -0.97 45.27 -21.96
CA SER A 647 0.49 45.44 -21.83
C SER A 647 1.14 46.74 -22.32
N PHE A 648 2.08 47.29 -21.52
CA PHE A 648 3.49 47.66 -21.82
C PHE A 648 4.09 48.31 -20.53
N LEU A 649 5.09 47.75 -19.85
CA LEU A 649 6.56 47.86 -20.03
C LEU A 649 7.19 49.21 -19.61
N MET A 650 8.17 49.10 -18.69
CA MET A 650 9.42 49.86 -18.53
C MET A 650 9.61 50.85 -17.35
N GLU A 651 10.77 50.61 -16.69
CA GLU A 651 11.69 51.52 -15.97
C GLU A 651 11.25 52.08 -14.60
N GLY A 652 12.08 52.11 -13.55
CA GLY A 652 13.51 51.81 -13.37
C GLY A 652 14.01 52.35 -12.01
N ASN A 653 15.16 51.86 -11.56
CA ASN A 653 16.06 52.36 -10.49
C ASN A 653 15.52 52.27 -9.04
N GLY A 654 16.12 51.50 -8.13
CA GLY A 654 17.51 51.60 -7.61
C GLY A 654 17.47 52.39 -6.29
N PRO A 655 18.21 52.04 -5.23
CA PRO A 655 19.60 51.56 -5.20
C PRO A 655 19.81 50.13 -4.66
#